data_AF-A0A812PFS5-F1
#
_entry.id   AF-A0A812PFS5-F1
#
_cell.length_a   1.000
_cell.length_b   1.000
_cell.length_c   1.000
_cell.angle_alpha   90.00
_cell.angle_beta   90.00
_cell.angle_gamma   90.00
#
_symmetry.space_group_name_H-M   'P 1'
#
loop_
_entity.id
_entity.type
_entity.pdbx_description
1 polymer ?
#
loop_
_entity_poly.entity_id
_entity_poly.type
_entity_poly.pdbx_seq_one_letter_code
_entity_poly.pdbx_strand_id
1 'polypeptide(L)'
;MRHAAALALLYCCRIILAANTYMAQYAKFRTRQTRVPDADAVALREVYLFDPDQGQIDLSSATATNPGGSNWFGEHPPSLAIDDAFSKWYDSNRQDLIISLAAPTAIAYCGLQLAEDWPSRDPVLWEFLLSQDGQTWLLVYENTDAADVPDVRSHKLLHLPLAALWRDFLFEATAVRSLTDGSYQVQVGELQFWDGASPPAQIDFSASGATATSWENAGTSPVGGEPGKAIDGDLTTSWVESEESAGQQLIALHISFPSYVHLSSWSWVTGSDTSSDPLQWNLWGLYIETGNNNMVQLHKQTSDFAVPVSRGVSVGSLSIAAWEFTSTTTSSSSEAYGVVAQSPGTGTIPVVTALLRAGPDDRAAGSMQVSAGTYALRIPTALFTSASEPDYLAVSVAELQPGDEITELMEASTKASGDVLATGPVSIKLRSLEQNINGTLAAPMQFQLTLPNTSNMSRLACMYWDDAGQQWSDKGMTTTLGPEGMLECATTHLSIFAAILRAIVATLVCSNAAGIFSLQGLQSLVKLHWASQPPAIVLWSTILVGSCLLCVAKCVDLKHLEQVDMLEGFRRIKILRSAGSAKRGCMADLKELLLPSERVASQLLKRMGVGVGELEQLHTVSGVTSWHLQARAILSDFARQRSVAKLAFLYQAHCRWFSFLSPSLKASCSQRCSVLVAKLYSGWAIAAVFYGSTALAPGQPECDVPAALLDKIVRSAVIAWISAVFGSLPFVLLLAVMNLGGYNSPALLTRILYPPWESFFIFCLFKNQKDINTY
;
A
#
# COMPACT_ATOMS: atom_id res chain seq x y z
N MET A 1 36.20 3.10 -24.74
CA MET A 1 35.22 2.00 -24.56
C MET A 1 35.63 0.90 -23.55
N ARG A 2 36.77 1.00 -22.84
CA ARG A 2 37.13 0.04 -21.77
C ARG A 2 37.14 0.62 -20.34
N HIS A 3 36.70 1.86 -20.15
CA HIS A 3 36.61 2.49 -18.82
C HIS A 3 35.18 2.77 -18.35
N ALA A 4 34.18 2.64 -19.24
CA ALA A 4 32.77 2.76 -18.88
C ALA A 4 32.19 1.46 -18.27
N ALA A 5 32.82 0.29 -18.54
CA ALA A 5 32.38 -0.99 -18.00
C ALA A 5 32.82 -1.22 -16.54
N ALA A 6 33.92 -0.60 -16.10
CA ALA A 6 34.41 -0.76 -14.73
C ALA A 6 33.64 0.10 -13.71
N LEU A 7 33.08 1.24 -14.14
CA LEU A 7 32.25 2.10 -13.30
C LEU A 7 30.79 1.61 -13.17
N ALA A 8 30.29 0.86 -14.16
CA ALA A 8 28.96 0.23 -14.08
C ALA A 8 28.93 -1.02 -13.15
N LEU A 9 30.07 -1.69 -12.96
CA LEU A 9 30.16 -2.87 -12.09
C LEU A 9 30.33 -2.55 -10.60
N LEU A 10 30.72 -1.32 -10.23
CA LEU A 10 30.84 -0.89 -8.84
C LEU A 10 29.57 -0.26 -8.26
N TYR A 11 28.53 0.01 -9.08
CA TYR A 11 27.26 0.60 -8.63
C TYR A 11 26.06 -0.36 -8.63
N CYS A 12 26.22 -1.61 -9.10
CA CYS A 12 25.12 -2.58 -9.18
C CYS A 12 25.26 -3.79 -8.23
N CYS A 13 26.28 -3.83 -7.38
CA CYS A 13 26.38 -4.85 -6.32
C CYS A 13 25.92 -4.25 -4.98
N ARG A 14 24.68 -3.78 -4.89
CA ARG A 14 23.98 -3.84 -3.61
C ARG A 14 23.55 -5.29 -3.45
N ILE A 15 24.31 -6.04 -2.67
CA ILE A 15 23.85 -7.32 -2.13
C ILE A 15 22.54 -6.99 -1.42
N ILE A 16 21.42 -7.42 -1.98
CA ILE A 16 20.15 -7.44 -1.25
C ILE A 16 20.37 -8.54 -0.21
N LEU A 17 20.80 -8.16 0.98
CA LEU A 17 20.63 -9.02 2.15
C LEU A 17 19.13 -9.22 2.29
N ALA A 18 18.68 -10.46 2.15
CA ALA A 18 17.31 -10.82 2.45
C ALA A 18 17.11 -10.54 3.95
N ALA A 19 16.34 -9.50 4.26
CA ALA A 19 15.97 -9.22 5.63
C ALA A 19 14.92 -10.24 6.06
N ASN A 20 14.99 -10.69 7.31
CA ASN A 20 13.97 -11.57 7.86
C ASN A 20 12.71 -10.76 8.14
N THR A 21 11.54 -11.38 7.95
CA THR A 21 10.25 -10.77 8.26
C THR A 21 9.78 -11.19 9.64
N TYR A 22 9.36 -10.23 10.46
CA TYR A 22 8.86 -10.48 11.82
C TYR A 22 7.46 -9.90 11.99
N MET A 23 6.52 -10.71 12.51
CA MET A 23 5.21 -10.21 12.94
C MET A 23 5.33 -9.64 14.36
N ALA A 24 5.10 -8.34 14.51
CA ALA A 24 5.21 -7.65 15.79
C ALA A 24 4.03 -6.72 16.04
N GLN A 25 3.61 -6.62 17.30
CA GLN A 25 2.64 -5.62 17.78
C GLN A 25 3.38 -4.41 18.39
N TYR A 26 4.61 -4.61 18.86
CA TYR A 26 5.42 -3.61 19.52
C TYR A 26 6.83 -3.58 18.92
N ALA A 27 7.37 -2.37 18.81
CA ALA A 27 8.77 -2.12 18.47
C ALA A 27 9.41 -1.27 19.57
N LYS A 28 10.66 -1.56 19.92
CA LYS A 28 11.42 -0.88 20.96
C LYS A 28 12.75 -0.41 20.39
N PHE A 29 13.00 0.89 20.48
CA PHE A 29 14.28 1.50 20.20
C PHE A 29 15.00 1.79 21.53
N ARG A 30 16.21 1.26 21.67
CA ARG A 30 17.03 1.42 22.87
C ARG A 30 18.35 2.08 22.53
N THR A 31 18.66 3.16 23.24
CA THR A 31 19.96 3.82 23.12
C THR A 31 20.97 3.16 24.05
N ARG A 32 22.10 2.73 23.50
CA ARG A 32 23.24 2.22 24.29
C ARG A 32 24.25 3.31 24.55
N GLN A 33 24.50 4.16 23.55
CA GLN A 33 25.41 5.29 23.67
C GLN A 33 25.02 6.41 22.71
N THR A 34 25.12 7.63 23.19
CA THR A 34 25.05 8.85 22.38
C THR A 34 26.44 9.22 21.84
N ARG A 35 26.49 10.07 20.80
CA ARG A 35 27.75 10.50 20.17
C ARG A 35 28.77 11.00 21.19
N VAL A 36 28.30 11.77 22.16
CA VAL A 36 29.05 12.09 23.38
C VAL A 36 28.50 11.22 24.50
N PRO A 37 29.30 10.36 25.17
CA PRO A 37 28.82 9.47 26.23
C PRO A 37 28.07 10.20 27.36
N ASP A 38 28.52 11.41 27.70
CA ASP A 38 27.96 12.25 28.75
C ASP A 38 26.94 13.29 28.22
N ALA A 39 26.32 13.03 27.06
CA ALA A 39 25.25 13.89 26.58
C ALA A 39 24.11 13.95 27.60
N ASP A 40 23.48 15.12 27.67
CA ASP A 40 22.40 15.42 28.60
C ASP A 40 21.08 14.70 28.28
N ALA A 41 20.97 14.13 27.07
CA ALA A 41 19.80 13.39 26.60
C ALA A 41 20.10 12.58 25.33
N VAL A 42 19.12 11.78 24.93
CA VAL A 42 18.98 11.28 23.55
C VAL A 42 17.88 12.07 22.84
N ALA A 43 18.07 12.31 21.54
CA ALA A 43 17.03 12.91 20.70
C ALA A 43 16.96 12.20 19.34
N LEU A 44 15.73 11.93 18.90
CA LEU A 44 15.43 11.44 17.57
C LEU A 44 14.31 12.26 16.98
N ARG A 45 14.38 12.44 15.67
CA ARG A 45 13.31 13.07 14.94
C ARG A 45 12.21 12.08 14.60
N GLU A 46 12.56 10.94 14.04
CA GLU A 46 11.59 9.98 13.52
C GLU A 46 12.14 8.56 13.60
N VAL A 47 11.26 7.59 13.82
CA VAL A 47 11.54 6.16 13.63
C VAL A 47 10.67 5.66 12.48
N TYR A 48 11.30 4.92 11.57
CA TYR A 48 10.63 4.33 10.42
C TYR A 48 10.59 2.81 10.56
N LEU A 49 9.45 2.22 10.18
CA LEU A 49 9.31 0.78 10.02
C LEU A 49 8.91 0.50 8.57
N PHE A 50 9.46 -0.56 8.00
CA PHE A 50 9.16 -0.98 6.64
C PHE A 50 8.75 -2.44 6.60
N ASP A 51 7.78 -2.73 5.74
CA ASP A 51 7.33 -4.07 5.41
C ASP A 51 8.40 -4.82 4.57
N PRO A 52 8.20 -6.13 4.30
CA PRO A 52 9.11 -6.92 3.48
C PRO A 52 9.30 -6.40 2.04
N ASP A 53 8.31 -5.69 1.50
CA ASP A 53 8.35 -5.07 0.18
C ASP A 53 9.04 -3.68 0.21
N GLN A 54 9.62 -3.30 1.36
CA GLN A 54 10.25 -2.01 1.64
C GLN A 54 9.27 -0.83 1.62
N GLY A 55 7.96 -1.10 1.65
CA GLY A 55 6.93 -0.11 1.88
C GLY A 55 7.00 0.43 3.30
N GLN A 56 6.92 1.75 3.46
CA GLN A 56 6.87 2.36 4.79
C GLN A 56 5.53 2.04 5.46
N ILE A 57 5.59 1.47 6.66
CA ILE A 57 4.42 1.18 7.48
C ILE A 57 3.85 2.50 8.01
N ASP A 58 2.54 2.69 7.87
CA ASP A 58 1.84 3.87 8.40
C ASP A 58 1.72 3.78 9.93
N LEU A 59 2.42 4.68 10.62
CA LEU A 59 2.43 4.78 12.08
C LEU A 59 1.41 5.78 12.63
N SER A 60 0.57 6.40 11.79
CA SER A 60 -0.43 7.39 12.22
C SER A 60 -1.46 6.84 13.23
N SER A 61 -1.67 5.52 13.24
CA SER A 61 -2.54 4.81 14.18
C SER A 61 -1.79 4.18 15.36
N ALA A 62 -0.46 4.24 15.35
CA ALA A 62 0.39 3.71 16.41
C ALA A 62 0.48 4.68 17.59
N THR A 63 0.93 4.16 18.73
CA THR A 63 1.18 4.96 19.94
C THR A 63 2.61 4.77 20.38
N ALA A 64 3.30 5.86 20.73
CA ALA A 64 4.66 5.81 21.25
C ALA A 64 4.69 6.19 22.73
N THR A 65 5.47 5.44 23.51
CA THR A 65 5.65 5.61 24.95
C THR A 65 7.15 5.55 25.28
N ASN A 66 7.54 6.12 26.42
CA ASN A 66 8.93 6.11 26.87
C ASN A 66 8.95 5.88 28.39
N PRO A 67 8.76 4.61 28.84
CA PRO A 67 8.63 4.28 30.26
C PRO A 67 9.87 4.68 31.05
N GLY A 68 9.69 5.39 32.17
CA GLY A 68 10.79 5.91 32.98
C GLY A 68 11.55 7.09 32.36
N GLY A 69 11.18 7.50 31.16
CA GLY A 69 11.76 8.65 30.47
C GLY A 69 11.38 9.99 31.08
N SER A 70 12.11 11.03 30.71
CA SER A 70 11.86 12.42 31.06
C SER A 70 12.00 13.30 29.83
N ASN A 71 10.85 13.69 29.30
CA ASN A 71 10.77 14.70 28.25
C ASN A 71 10.78 16.10 28.87
N TRP A 72 11.41 17.05 28.18
CA TRP A 72 11.57 18.43 28.65
C TRP A 72 10.21 19.12 28.85
N PHE A 73 9.70 19.12 30.09
CA PHE A 73 8.40 19.69 30.47
C PHE A 73 7.21 19.28 29.57
N GLY A 74 7.28 18.11 28.93
CA GLY A 74 6.26 17.63 28.00
C GLY A 74 6.30 18.21 26.59
N GLU A 75 7.30 19.04 26.23
CA GLU A 75 7.40 19.68 24.90
C GLU A 75 7.88 18.72 23.79
N HIS A 76 8.52 17.61 24.17
CA HIS A 76 9.09 16.62 23.25
C HIS A 76 8.67 15.17 23.59
N PRO A 77 7.37 14.85 23.60
CA PRO A 77 6.87 13.53 23.98
C PRO A 77 7.26 12.44 22.97
N PRO A 78 7.23 11.16 23.37
CA PRO A 78 7.56 10.03 22.49
C PRO A 78 6.70 9.94 21.24
N SER A 79 5.47 10.48 21.25
CA SER A 79 4.61 10.55 20.06
C SER A 79 5.22 11.34 18.90
N LEU A 80 6.15 12.27 19.18
CA LEU A 80 6.86 13.03 18.15
C LEU A 80 7.95 12.22 17.43
N ALA A 81 8.22 10.99 17.85
CA ALA A 81 9.13 10.09 17.13
C ALA A 81 8.44 9.29 16.02
N ILE A 82 7.10 9.41 15.89
CA ILE A 82 6.27 8.63 14.95
C ILE A 82 5.24 9.51 14.21
N ASP A 83 5.42 10.83 14.20
CA ASP A 83 4.39 11.79 13.72
C ASP A 83 4.58 12.28 12.28
N ASP A 84 5.67 11.86 11.61
CA ASP A 84 6.08 12.28 10.26
C ASP A 84 6.16 13.81 10.10
N ALA A 85 6.48 14.53 11.17
CA ALA A 85 6.52 15.99 11.19
C ALA A 85 7.96 16.55 11.28
N PHE A 86 8.06 17.88 11.35
CA PHE A 86 9.30 18.58 11.70
C PHE A 86 9.35 18.79 13.22
N SER A 87 9.24 17.69 13.95
CA SER A 87 9.23 17.63 15.41
C SER A 87 10.32 16.65 15.88
N LYS A 88 10.48 16.45 17.20
CA LYS A 88 11.44 15.48 17.75
C LYS A 88 11.00 14.94 19.09
N TRP A 89 11.34 13.70 19.34
CA TRP A 89 11.39 13.12 20.68
C TRP A 89 12.72 13.44 21.36
N TYR A 90 12.65 13.68 22.67
CA TYR A 90 13.79 13.96 23.53
C TYR A 90 13.57 13.26 24.87
N ASP A 91 14.63 12.62 25.38
CA ASP A 91 14.62 12.02 26.70
C ASP A 91 15.97 12.22 27.44
N SER A 92 15.94 12.93 28.57
CA SER A 92 17.13 13.13 29.40
C SER A 92 17.53 11.88 30.19
N ASN A 93 16.61 10.93 30.41
CA ASN A 93 16.89 9.68 31.10
C ASN A 93 17.39 8.58 30.16
N ARG A 94 17.37 8.82 28.84
CA ARG A 94 17.85 7.90 27.78
C ARG A 94 17.24 6.49 27.89
N GLN A 95 15.97 6.43 28.27
CA GLN A 95 15.18 5.21 28.36
C GLN A 95 14.68 4.77 26.98
N ASP A 96 14.13 3.56 26.94
CA ASP A 96 13.62 2.95 25.73
C ASP A 96 12.41 3.72 25.18
N LEU A 97 12.37 3.88 23.86
CA LEU A 97 11.18 4.33 23.12
C LEU A 97 10.42 3.08 22.64
N ILE A 98 9.15 2.96 23.04
CA ILE A 98 8.30 1.82 22.70
C ILE A 98 7.15 2.29 21.82
N ILE A 99 7.05 1.73 20.62
CA ILE A 99 5.99 1.95 19.64
C ILE A 99 5.04 0.76 19.72
N SER A 100 3.78 0.99 20.09
CA SER A 100 2.68 0.02 20.01
C SER A 100 1.89 0.28 18.74
N LEU A 101 1.90 -0.70 17.84
CA LEU A 101 1.16 -0.69 16.59
C LEU A 101 -0.34 -0.88 16.87
N ALA A 102 -1.19 -0.69 15.86
CA ALA A 102 -2.63 -0.91 15.99
C ALA A 102 -3.02 -2.40 15.91
N ALA A 103 -2.23 -3.19 15.18
CA ALA A 103 -2.39 -4.64 15.01
C ALA A 103 -1.01 -5.28 14.77
N PRO A 104 -0.89 -6.63 14.89
CA PRO A 104 0.35 -7.31 14.58
C PRO A 104 0.70 -7.07 13.11
N THR A 105 1.90 -6.54 12.85
CA THR A 105 2.34 -6.07 11.54
C THR A 105 3.65 -6.75 11.15
N ALA A 106 3.81 -7.09 9.87
CA ALA A 106 5.05 -7.64 9.33
C ALA A 106 6.09 -6.52 9.16
N ILE A 107 7.27 -6.68 9.78
CA ILE A 107 8.37 -5.71 9.72
C ILE A 107 9.63 -6.44 9.27
N ALA A 108 10.31 -5.89 8.26
CA ALA A 108 11.57 -6.44 7.75
C ALA A 108 12.73 -5.42 7.81
N TYR A 109 12.42 -4.13 7.86
CA TYR A 109 13.43 -3.09 7.99
C TYR A 109 13.03 -2.04 9.00
N CYS A 110 14.03 -1.44 9.65
CA CYS A 110 13.83 -0.23 10.44
C CYS A 110 14.60 0.96 9.83
N GLY A 111 14.33 2.13 10.37
CA GLY A 111 15.09 3.33 10.08
C GLY A 111 14.91 4.36 11.19
N LEU A 112 15.77 5.36 11.19
CA LEU A 112 15.68 6.50 12.08
C LEU A 112 16.11 7.78 11.38
N GLN A 113 15.60 8.91 11.86
CA GLN A 113 16.07 10.24 11.49
C GLN A 113 16.68 10.93 12.71
N LEU A 114 17.90 11.44 12.54
CA LEU A 114 18.60 12.20 13.59
C LEU A 114 17.89 13.53 13.86
N ALA A 115 18.00 14.03 15.09
CA ALA A 115 17.44 15.34 15.45
C ALA A 115 18.21 16.50 14.78
N GLU A 116 17.55 17.65 14.67
CA GLU A 116 18.07 18.85 14.00
C GLU A 116 18.99 19.73 14.85
N ASP A 117 19.10 19.48 16.16
CA ASP A 117 19.68 20.43 17.13
C ASP A 117 21.13 20.12 17.54
N TRP A 118 21.36 19.06 18.33
CA TRP A 118 22.63 18.81 19.03
C TRP A 118 23.23 17.45 18.67
N PRO A 119 24.36 17.42 17.93
CA PRO A 119 25.08 16.19 17.59
C PRO A 119 25.43 15.28 18.74
N SER A 120 25.70 15.86 19.91
CA SER A 120 26.07 15.11 21.11
C SER A 120 25.01 14.09 21.51
N ARG A 121 23.73 14.37 21.21
CA ARG A 121 22.56 13.58 21.62
C ARG A 121 22.15 12.50 20.62
N ASP A 122 22.82 12.42 19.46
CA ASP A 122 22.52 11.36 18.49
C ASP A 122 22.82 10.00 19.10
N PRO A 123 21.91 9.02 19.00
CA PRO A 123 22.24 7.64 19.33
C PRO A 123 23.23 7.11 18.28
N VAL A 124 24.44 6.77 18.71
CA VAL A 124 25.48 6.20 17.84
C VAL A 124 25.66 4.70 18.07
N LEU A 125 25.33 4.20 19.27
CA LEU A 125 25.19 2.78 19.56
C LEU A 125 23.77 2.55 20.06
N TRP A 126 23.05 1.63 19.44
CA TRP A 126 21.62 1.42 19.72
C TRP A 126 21.15 0.04 19.28
N GLU A 127 20.03 -0.37 19.85
CA GLU A 127 19.39 -1.66 19.65
C GLU A 127 17.94 -1.45 19.18
N PHE A 128 17.48 -2.35 18.31
CA PHE A 128 16.08 -2.43 17.89
C PHE A 128 15.51 -3.78 18.25
N LEU A 129 14.41 -3.78 19.01
CA LEU A 129 13.75 -4.98 19.48
C LEU A 129 12.29 -5.00 19.02
N LEU A 130 11.76 -6.20 18.78
CA LEU A 130 10.37 -6.44 18.41
C LEU A 130 9.69 -7.36 19.43
N SER A 131 8.37 -7.19 19.59
CA SER A 131 7.56 -8.00 20.50
C SER A 131 6.11 -8.13 20.00
N GLN A 132 5.44 -9.24 20.33
CA GLN A 132 4.00 -9.41 20.11
C GLN A 132 3.15 -9.12 21.34
N ASP A 133 3.70 -9.26 22.54
CA ASP A 133 2.98 -9.20 23.81
C ASP A 133 3.39 -7.99 24.69
N GLY A 134 4.43 -7.25 24.28
CA GLY A 134 5.01 -6.14 25.01
C GLY A 134 5.83 -6.55 26.24
N GLN A 135 5.99 -7.85 26.48
CA GLN A 135 6.71 -8.43 27.62
C GLN A 135 7.98 -9.16 27.17
N THR A 136 7.90 -9.83 26.04
CA THR A 136 8.92 -10.69 25.46
C THR A 136 9.52 -9.98 24.25
N TRP A 137 10.78 -9.58 24.35
CA TRP A 137 11.44 -8.75 23.32
C TRP A 137 12.60 -9.49 22.64
N LEU A 138 12.57 -9.54 21.31
CA LEU A 138 13.64 -10.09 20.48
C LEU A 138 14.46 -8.95 19.85
N LEU A 139 15.79 -8.96 19.98
CA LEU A 139 16.64 -8.04 19.21
C LEU A 139 16.75 -8.51 17.79
N VAL A 140 16.46 -7.58 16.91
CA VAL A 140 16.44 -7.78 15.48
C VAL A 140 17.40 -6.85 14.76
N TYR A 141 18.04 -5.93 15.49
CA TYR A 141 19.08 -5.06 14.95
C TYR A 141 19.93 -4.47 16.07
N GLU A 142 21.25 -4.42 15.88
CA GLU A 142 22.16 -3.71 16.77
C GLU A 142 23.14 -2.90 15.93
N ASN A 143 23.34 -1.63 16.31
CA ASN A 143 24.43 -0.82 15.81
C ASN A 143 25.57 -0.80 16.82
N THR A 144 26.68 -1.45 16.49
CA THR A 144 27.88 -1.56 17.35
C THR A 144 29.01 -0.62 16.93
N ASP A 145 28.95 -0.03 15.74
CA ASP A 145 29.94 0.95 15.28
C ASP A 145 29.35 2.36 15.26
N ALA A 146 29.92 3.25 16.10
CA ALA A 146 29.52 4.64 16.17
C ALA A 146 29.81 5.42 14.87
N ALA A 147 30.73 4.92 14.02
CA ALA A 147 31.06 5.53 12.74
C ALA A 147 29.93 5.40 11.70
N ASP A 148 29.04 4.42 11.86
CA ASP A 148 27.89 4.20 10.95
C ASP A 148 26.85 5.32 11.03
N VAL A 149 26.86 6.10 12.12
CA VAL A 149 25.96 7.23 12.32
C VAL A 149 26.68 8.55 11.98
N PRO A 150 26.48 9.13 10.78
CA PRO A 150 27.20 10.32 10.36
C PRO A 150 26.81 11.52 11.21
N ASP A 151 27.75 12.44 11.42
CA ASP A 151 27.47 13.72 12.08
C ASP A 151 26.85 14.71 11.09
N VAL A 152 25.62 14.41 10.65
CA VAL A 152 24.82 15.25 9.77
C VAL A 152 23.43 15.38 10.39
N ARG A 153 23.02 16.63 10.68
CA ARG A 153 21.72 16.92 11.28
C ARG A 153 20.59 16.44 10.37
N SER A 154 19.52 15.90 10.96
CA SER A 154 18.36 15.40 10.21
C SER A 154 18.67 14.32 9.16
N HIS A 155 19.82 13.66 9.27
CA HIS A 155 20.17 12.54 8.41
C HIS A 155 19.23 11.36 8.65
N LYS A 156 18.82 10.70 7.56
CA LYS A 156 17.96 9.51 7.59
C LYS A 156 18.81 8.27 7.37
N LEU A 157 18.74 7.33 8.31
CA LEU A 157 19.21 5.97 8.16
C LEU A 157 17.96 5.13 7.85
N LEU A 158 17.83 4.61 6.63
CA LEU A 158 16.62 3.90 6.18
C LEU A 158 16.98 2.50 5.71
N HIS A 159 15.96 1.62 5.75
CA HIS A 159 16.05 0.24 5.25
C HIS A 159 17.19 -0.56 5.89
N LEU A 160 17.39 -0.39 7.19
CA LEU A 160 18.30 -1.21 7.97
C LEU A 160 17.69 -2.61 8.12
N PRO A 161 18.31 -3.66 7.56
CA PRO A 161 17.71 -4.99 7.51
C PRO A 161 17.64 -5.61 8.89
N LEU A 162 16.48 -6.18 9.22
CA LEU A 162 16.26 -6.84 10.50
C LEU A 162 16.62 -8.33 10.44
N ALA A 163 17.28 -8.80 11.47
CA ALA A 163 17.85 -10.14 11.60
C ALA A 163 17.90 -10.52 13.09
N ALA A 164 17.41 -11.70 13.46
CA ALA A 164 17.32 -12.14 14.84
C ALA A 164 18.73 -12.37 15.37
N LEU A 165 19.07 -11.67 16.43
CA LEU A 165 20.39 -11.70 17.03
C LEU A 165 20.36 -12.55 18.30
N TRP A 166 21.29 -13.49 18.40
CA TRP A 166 21.35 -14.49 19.48
C TRP A 166 22.73 -14.47 20.12
N ARG A 167 22.82 -14.76 21.42
CA ARG A 167 24.11 -14.84 22.12
C ARG A 167 24.36 -16.22 22.70
N ASP A 168 23.32 -16.78 23.30
CA ASP A 168 23.37 -18.04 24.00
C ASP A 168 22.52 -19.06 23.23
N PHE A 169 22.98 -20.30 23.15
CA PHE A 169 22.28 -21.40 22.50
C PHE A 169 22.29 -22.62 23.40
N LEU A 170 21.18 -23.35 23.43
CA LEU A 170 21.07 -24.59 24.19
C LEU A 170 20.67 -25.70 23.24
N PHE A 171 21.57 -26.66 23.03
CA PHE A 171 21.26 -27.88 22.31
C PHE A 171 20.93 -28.99 23.32
N GLU A 172 19.72 -29.51 23.26
CA GLU A 172 19.19 -30.49 24.20
C GLU A 172 18.81 -31.75 23.42
N ALA A 173 19.47 -32.88 23.69
CA ALA A 173 19.09 -34.16 23.11
C ALA A 173 17.98 -34.79 23.95
N THR A 174 16.82 -35.05 23.33
CA THR A 174 15.65 -35.62 24.03
C THR A 174 15.50 -37.13 23.81
N ALA A 175 16.17 -37.68 22.80
CA ALA A 175 16.32 -39.12 22.61
C ALA A 175 17.64 -39.43 21.89
N VAL A 176 18.22 -40.59 22.17
CA VAL A 176 19.47 -41.09 21.56
C VAL A 176 19.27 -42.47 20.95
N ARG A 177 20.15 -42.86 20.02
CA ARG A 177 19.97 -44.07 19.19
C ARG A 177 19.85 -45.36 20.01
N SER A 178 20.67 -45.52 21.03
CA SER A 178 20.60 -46.65 21.94
C SER A 178 21.10 -46.23 23.31
N LEU A 179 20.45 -46.72 24.36
CA LEU A 179 20.99 -46.64 25.71
C LEU A 179 22.16 -47.63 25.81
N THR A 180 23.35 -47.15 26.15
CA THR A 180 24.52 -47.99 26.40
C THR A 180 24.45 -48.45 27.86
N ASP A 181 24.40 -49.75 28.14
CA ASP A 181 24.42 -50.32 29.51
C ASP A 181 23.38 -49.74 30.52
N GLY A 182 22.29 -49.14 30.02
CA GLY A 182 21.27 -48.49 30.85
C GLY A 182 21.61 -47.05 31.30
N SER A 183 22.73 -46.47 30.84
CA SER A 183 23.04 -45.06 31.02
C SER A 183 22.58 -44.23 29.81
N TYR A 184 22.11 -43.01 30.08
CA TYR A 184 21.81 -42.03 29.04
C TYR A 184 23.10 -41.29 28.70
N GLN A 185 23.56 -41.44 27.46
CA GLN A 185 24.78 -40.83 26.96
C GLN A 185 24.47 -40.14 25.63
N VAL A 186 24.90 -38.88 25.52
CA VAL A 186 24.78 -38.07 24.31
C VAL A 186 26.17 -37.80 23.79
N GLN A 187 26.32 -37.81 22.46
CA GLN A 187 27.52 -37.30 21.82
C GLN A 187 27.18 -36.42 20.63
N VAL A 188 28.06 -35.46 20.35
CA VAL A 188 28.06 -34.68 19.11
C VAL A 188 29.50 -34.48 18.68
N GLY A 189 29.79 -34.76 17.42
CA GLY A 189 31.11 -34.55 16.83
C GLY A 189 31.46 -33.06 16.73
N GLU A 190 30.58 -32.30 16.07
CA GLU A 190 30.74 -30.86 15.89
C GLU A 190 29.37 -30.22 15.66
N LEU A 191 29.13 -29.03 16.18
CA LEU A 191 28.01 -28.17 15.84
C LEU A 191 28.46 -27.16 14.79
N GLN A 192 27.60 -26.89 13.81
CA GLN A 192 27.91 -26.02 12.70
C GLN A 192 26.77 -25.03 12.53
N PHE A 193 27.08 -23.74 12.67
CA PHE A 193 26.12 -22.65 12.51
C PHE A 193 26.44 -21.87 11.24
N TRP A 194 25.41 -21.46 10.50
CA TRP A 194 25.57 -20.60 9.33
C TRP A 194 24.85 -19.27 9.55
N ASP A 195 25.52 -18.19 9.15
CA ASP A 195 24.97 -16.85 9.17
C ASP A 195 23.87 -16.66 8.11
N GLY A 196 23.31 -15.46 8.05
CA GLY A 196 22.28 -15.09 7.07
C GLY A 196 22.83 -14.47 5.80
N ALA A 197 24.15 -14.53 5.57
CA ALA A 197 24.72 -13.97 4.37
C ALA A 197 24.23 -14.73 3.12
N SER A 198 24.39 -14.12 1.95
CA SER A 198 24.12 -14.77 0.67
C SER A 198 25.41 -14.82 -0.14
N PRO A 199 26.06 -16.00 -0.27
CA PRO A 199 25.68 -17.30 0.31
C PRO A 199 25.92 -17.38 1.84
N PRO A 200 25.22 -18.27 2.57
CA PRO A 200 25.42 -18.45 4.01
C PRO A 200 26.86 -18.86 4.32
N ALA A 201 27.53 -18.10 5.19
CA ALA A 201 28.87 -18.41 5.66
C ALA A 201 28.78 -19.16 6.99
N GLN A 202 29.61 -20.20 7.15
CA GLN A 202 29.70 -20.89 8.43
C GLN A 202 30.35 -19.96 9.46
N ILE A 203 29.75 -19.88 10.65
CA ILE A 203 30.29 -19.18 11.81
C ILE A 203 31.45 -20.02 12.36
N ASP A 204 32.63 -19.42 12.43
CA ASP A 204 33.80 -20.00 13.07
C ASP A 204 33.74 -19.74 14.58
N PHE A 205 33.29 -20.73 15.35
CA PHE A 205 33.17 -20.64 16.81
C PHE A 205 34.47 -20.21 17.49
N SER A 206 35.62 -20.72 17.01
CA SER A 206 36.93 -20.43 17.58
C SER A 206 37.34 -18.97 17.34
N ALA A 207 37.15 -18.47 16.13
CA ALA A 207 37.44 -17.08 15.77
C ALA A 207 36.46 -16.09 16.43
N SER A 208 35.21 -16.52 16.66
CA SER A 208 34.20 -15.74 17.40
C SER A 208 34.40 -15.76 18.92
N GLY A 209 35.32 -16.56 19.45
CA GLY A 209 35.55 -16.69 20.89
C GLY A 209 34.39 -17.36 21.64
N ALA A 210 33.61 -18.19 20.96
CA ALA A 210 32.52 -18.92 21.57
C ALA A 210 33.02 -19.94 22.60
N THR A 211 32.24 -20.18 23.63
CA THR A 211 32.50 -21.18 24.66
C THR A 211 31.36 -22.18 24.75
N ALA A 212 31.67 -23.41 25.13
CA ALA A 212 30.69 -24.44 25.37
C ALA A 212 30.84 -25.01 26.79
N THR A 213 29.72 -25.20 27.47
CA THR A 213 29.63 -25.76 28.82
C THR A 213 28.42 -26.67 28.94
N SER A 214 28.47 -27.67 29.83
CA SER A 214 27.29 -28.45 30.17
C SER A 214 26.28 -27.56 30.90
N TRP A 215 25.03 -27.55 30.44
CA TRP A 215 23.98 -26.73 31.04
C TRP A 215 23.76 -27.12 32.51
N GLU A 216 23.69 -26.12 33.39
CA GLU A 216 23.54 -26.29 34.85
C GLU A 216 24.58 -27.21 35.52
N ASN A 217 25.67 -27.57 34.84
CA ASN A 217 26.60 -28.62 35.24
C ASN A 217 25.93 -29.99 35.48
N ALA A 218 24.85 -30.28 34.74
CA ALA A 218 23.98 -31.45 34.93
C ALA A 218 24.50 -32.77 34.31
N GLY A 219 25.80 -32.90 34.04
CA GLY A 219 26.37 -34.09 33.40
C GLY A 219 27.86 -34.27 33.69
N THR A 220 28.39 -35.45 33.36
CA THR A 220 29.82 -35.75 33.45
C THR A 220 30.36 -36.10 32.07
N SER A 221 31.29 -35.28 31.59
CA SER A 221 32.04 -35.53 30.35
C SER A 221 33.35 -36.27 30.68
N PRO A 222 33.71 -37.34 29.95
CA PRO A 222 35.01 -37.99 30.09
C PRO A 222 36.13 -37.07 29.59
N VAL A 223 37.37 -37.36 30.00
CA VAL A 223 38.56 -36.65 29.50
C VAL A 223 38.66 -36.82 27.98
N GLY A 224 38.77 -35.70 27.25
CA GLY A 224 38.77 -35.68 25.78
C GLY A 224 37.38 -35.67 25.15
N GLY A 225 36.31 -35.66 25.95
CA GLY A 225 34.91 -35.53 25.52
C GLY A 225 34.24 -34.26 26.07
N GLU A 226 35.01 -33.26 26.50
CA GLU A 226 34.49 -32.05 27.13
C GLU A 226 33.59 -31.23 26.17
N PRO A 227 32.67 -30.39 26.69
CA PRO A 227 31.76 -29.56 25.87
C PRO A 227 32.41 -28.76 24.74
N GLY A 228 33.64 -28.28 24.94
CA GLY A 228 34.41 -27.56 23.92
C GLY A 228 34.69 -28.38 22.66
N LYS A 229 34.61 -29.72 22.73
CA LYS A 229 34.80 -30.63 21.60
C LYS A 229 33.67 -30.62 20.57
N ALA A 230 32.53 -30.03 20.89
CA ALA A 230 31.44 -29.84 19.93
C ALA A 230 31.56 -28.56 19.11
N ILE A 231 32.54 -27.69 19.39
CA ILE A 231 32.67 -26.38 18.72
C ILE A 231 34.13 -26.04 18.37
N ASP A 232 35.03 -27.02 18.34
CA ASP A 232 36.47 -26.79 18.13
C ASP A 232 36.89 -26.89 16.65
N GLY A 233 35.93 -27.13 15.75
CA GLY A 233 36.16 -27.24 14.31
C GLY A 233 36.82 -28.56 13.89
N ASP A 234 37.06 -29.50 14.82
CA ASP A 234 37.69 -30.78 14.55
C ASP A 234 36.67 -31.90 14.51
N LEU A 235 36.35 -32.35 13.29
CA LEU A 235 35.39 -33.44 13.04
C LEU A 235 35.84 -34.81 13.58
N THR A 236 37.07 -34.91 14.10
CA THR A 236 37.61 -36.15 14.69
C THR A 236 37.46 -36.21 16.21
N THR A 237 37.14 -35.09 16.85
CA THR A 237 36.77 -35.05 18.26
C THR A 237 35.26 -35.09 18.44
N SER A 238 34.78 -35.33 19.66
CA SER A 238 33.35 -35.31 19.94
C SER A 238 33.14 -34.92 21.40
N TRP A 239 32.18 -34.05 21.64
CA TRP A 239 31.61 -33.91 22.97
C TRP A 239 30.85 -35.18 23.32
N VAL A 240 31.03 -35.64 24.56
CA VAL A 240 30.38 -36.82 25.10
C VAL A 240 29.95 -36.49 26.52
N GLU A 241 28.67 -36.68 26.82
CA GLU A 241 28.15 -36.46 28.16
C GLU A 241 27.26 -37.61 28.60
N SER A 242 27.46 -38.04 29.85
CA SER A 242 26.71 -39.11 30.48
C SER A 242 26.09 -38.66 31.79
N GLU A 243 24.90 -39.18 32.08
CA GLU A 243 24.22 -39.04 33.37
C GLU A 243 24.45 -40.32 34.21
N GLU A 244 25.08 -40.19 35.39
CA GLU A 244 25.44 -41.33 36.25
C GLU A 244 24.23 -41.95 37.01
N SER A 245 23.09 -41.29 37.02
CA SER A 245 21.86 -41.75 37.68
C SER A 245 20.66 -41.43 36.81
N ALA A 246 19.82 -42.43 36.49
CA ALA A 246 18.65 -42.34 35.60
C ALA A 246 17.51 -41.44 36.14
N GLY A 247 17.83 -40.17 36.41
CA GLY A 247 17.07 -39.26 37.23
C GLY A 247 16.77 -37.95 36.51
N GLN A 248 16.08 -38.02 35.37
CA GLN A 248 15.34 -36.90 34.77
C GLN A 248 16.13 -35.59 34.52
N GLN A 249 17.46 -35.58 34.54
CA GLN A 249 18.22 -34.37 34.24
C GLN A 249 18.51 -34.29 32.74
N LEU A 250 18.14 -33.16 32.14
CA LEU A 250 18.28 -32.93 30.69
C LEU A 250 19.76 -32.74 30.36
N ILE A 251 20.35 -33.66 29.58
CA ILE A 251 21.69 -33.44 29.01
C ILE A 251 21.56 -32.39 27.91
N ALA A 252 22.15 -31.23 28.15
CA ALA A 252 22.12 -30.13 27.21
C ALA A 252 23.46 -29.40 27.17
N LEU A 253 23.87 -29.04 25.96
CA LEU A 253 25.07 -28.29 25.66
C LEU A 253 24.70 -26.80 25.54
N HIS A 254 25.28 -25.97 26.39
CA HIS A 254 25.15 -24.52 26.32
C HIS A 254 26.34 -23.93 25.59
N ILE A 255 26.07 -23.19 24.50
CA ILE A 255 27.05 -22.45 23.72
C ILE A 255 26.81 -20.97 23.96
N SER A 256 27.85 -20.22 24.30
CA SER A 256 27.79 -18.79 24.55
C SER A 256 28.77 -18.04 23.66
N PHE A 257 28.29 -17.02 22.97
CA PHE A 257 29.11 -16.11 22.20
C PHE A 257 29.39 -14.82 22.99
N PRO A 258 30.58 -14.21 22.87
CA PRO A 258 30.89 -12.93 23.51
C PRO A 258 30.18 -11.75 22.85
N SER A 259 29.62 -11.93 21.65
CA SER A 259 28.86 -10.93 20.90
C SER A 259 27.68 -11.61 20.20
N TYR A 260 26.66 -10.84 19.85
CA TYR A 260 25.50 -11.40 19.16
C TYR A 260 25.86 -11.92 17.78
N VAL A 261 25.26 -13.03 17.41
CA VAL A 261 25.39 -13.64 16.09
C VAL A 261 24.02 -13.80 15.46
N HIS A 262 23.98 -13.61 14.15
CA HIS A 262 22.82 -13.97 13.34
C HIS A 262 22.93 -15.44 12.92
N LEU A 263 21.86 -16.20 13.12
CA LEU A 263 21.78 -17.60 12.72
C LEU A 263 20.67 -17.75 11.68
N SER A 264 20.96 -18.41 10.56
CA SER A 264 19.93 -18.77 9.55
C SER A 264 19.63 -20.26 9.52
N SER A 265 20.66 -21.07 9.76
CA SER A 265 20.58 -22.52 9.76
C SER A 265 21.70 -23.10 10.60
N TRP A 266 21.52 -24.35 10.99
CA TRP A 266 22.48 -25.05 11.81
C TRP A 266 22.52 -26.52 11.42
N SER A 267 23.52 -27.23 11.91
CA SER A 267 23.71 -28.66 11.72
C SER A 267 24.58 -29.16 12.84
N TRP A 268 24.67 -30.47 12.93
CA TRP A 268 25.62 -31.14 13.77
C TRP A 268 26.20 -32.34 13.05
N VAL A 269 27.35 -32.80 13.53
CA VAL A 269 28.12 -33.89 12.97
C VAL A 269 28.05 -35.07 13.94
N THR A 270 27.81 -36.26 13.40
CA THR A 270 27.78 -37.49 14.19
C THR A 270 29.09 -37.72 14.92
N GLY A 271 29.01 -38.09 16.21
CA GLY A 271 30.18 -38.32 17.06
C GLY A 271 30.94 -39.60 16.71
N SER A 272 31.86 -40.01 17.59
CA SER A 272 32.78 -41.13 17.34
C SER A 272 32.17 -42.54 17.54
N ASP A 273 31.18 -42.70 18.43
CA ASP A 273 30.43 -43.96 18.61
C ASP A 273 29.12 -43.94 17.78
N THR A 274 28.31 -45.00 17.72
CA THR A 274 27.00 -44.96 17.02
C THR A 274 25.79 -44.97 17.94
N SER A 275 25.95 -45.33 19.21
CA SER A 275 24.86 -45.53 20.17
C SER A 275 24.37 -44.21 20.76
N SER A 276 25.25 -43.24 20.91
CA SER A 276 25.01 -42.01 21.67
C SER A 276 24.55 -40.83 20.79
N ASP A 277 24.32 -41.07 19.50
CA ASP A 277 23.84 -40.04 18.57
C ASP A 277 22.41 -39.56 18.95
N PRO A 278 22.17 -38.25 19.03
CA PRO A 278 20.82 -37.69 19.18
C PRO A 278 19.90 -38.10 18.03
N LEU A 279 18.75 -38.71 18.33
CA LEU A 279 17.68 -38.97 17.35
C LEU A 279 16.58 -37.90 17.40
N GLN A 280 16.40 -37.29 18.56
CA GLN A 280 15.43 -36.23 18.83
C GLN A 280 16.12 -35.14 19.64
N TRP A 281 15.79 -33.88 19.39
CA TRP A 281 16.44 -32.76 20.03
C TRP A 281 15.61 -31.48 20.00
N ASN A 282 15.96 -30.56 20.89
CA ASN A 282 15.57 -29.18 20.84
C ASN A 282 16.84 -28.32 20.66
N LEU A 283 16.79 -27.34 19.76
CA LEU A 283 17.74 -26.24 19.76
C LEU A 283 17.01 -25.00 20.25
N TRP A 284 17.58 -24.36 21.25
CA TRP A 284 17.08 -23.10 21.79
C TRP A 284 18.09 -21.98 21.57
N GLY A 285 17.61 -20.75 21.45
CA GLY A 285 18.40 -19.53 21.35
C GLY A 285 17.95 -18.54 22.42
N LEU A 286 18.90 -17.88 23.05
CA LEU A 286 18.69 -16.80 23.99
C LEU A 286 19.40 -15.56 23.48
N TYR A 287 18.54 -14.64 23.11
CA TYR A 287 18.66 -13.25 23.46
C TYR A 287 17.21 -12.73 23.41
N ILE A 288 16.52 -12.94 24.51
CA ILE A 288 15.21 -12.35 24.74
C ILE A 288 15.30 -11.58 26.04
N GLU A 289 14.94 -10.31 25.97
CA GLU A 289 14.66 -9.55 27.18
C GLU A 289 13.25 -9.94 27.62
N THR A 290 13.19 -10.92 28.51
CA THR A 290 12.03 -11.25 29.33
C THR A 290 12.36 -10.93 30.78
N GLY A 291 11.34 -10.65 31.60
CA GLY A 291 11.52 -10.53 33.04
C GLY A 291 12.07 -11.79 33.74
N ASN A 292 12.29 -12.90 33.02
CA ASN A 292 12.88 -14.17 33.46
C ASN A 292 13.67 -14.83 32.30
N ASN A 293 14.74 -15.58 32.56
CA ASN A 293 15.62 -16.25 31.58
C ASN A 293 14.89 -17.25 30.63
N ASN A 294 14.15 -16.77 29.63
CA ASN A 294 13.40 -17.63 28.72
C ASN A 294 14.13 -17.77 27.38
N MET A 295 14.70 -18.95 27.13
CA MET A 295 15.21 -19.34 25.82
C MET A 295 14.03 -19.51 24.83
N VAL A 296 14.25 -19.22 23.56
CA VAL A 296 13.31 -19.47 22.46
C VAL A 296 13.64 -20.79 21.78
N GLN A 297 12.64 -21.61 21.47
CA GLN A 297 12.86 -22.80 20.66
C GLN A 297 13.12 -22.42 19.19
N LEU A 298 14.35 -22.61 18.71
CA LEU A 298 14.75 -22.36 17.33
C LEU A 298 14.50 -23.56 16.42
N HIS A 299 14.62 -24.77 16.96
CA HIS A 299 14.36 -26.00 16.21
C HIS A 299 13.86 -27.11 17.14
N LYS A 300 13.00 -27.97 16.60
CA LYS A 300 12.49 -29.15 17.31
C LYS A 300 12.47 -30.36 16.41
N GLN A 301 13.03 -31.46 16.89
CA GLN A 301 12.93 -32.77 16.27
C GLN A 301 12.28 -33.73 17.27
N THR A 302 10.98 -34.01 17.11
CA THR A 302 10.21 -34.87 18.05
C THR A 302 10.12 -36.33 17.63
N SER A 303 10.39 -36.64 16.35
CA SER A 303 10.46 -38.00 15.84
C SER A 303 11.90 -38.39 15.56
N ASP A 304 12.19 -39.68 15.56
CA ASP A 304 13.54 -40.17 15.31
C ASP A 304 14.03 -39.71 13.92
N PHE A 305 15.07 -38.90 13.93
CA PHE A 305 15.74 -38.48 12.71
C PHE A 305 16.57 -39.64 12.14
N ALA A 306 16.63 -39.75 10.81
CA ALA A 306 17.42 -40.76 10.12
C ALA A 306 18.93 -40.42 10.16
N VAL A 307 19.52 -40.40 11.35
CA VAL A 307 20.91 -39.99 11.57
C VAL A 307 21.86 -40.98 10.89
N PRO A 308 22.79 -40.52 10.02
CA PRO A 308 23.77 -41.37 9.35
C PRO A 308 24.57 -42.24 10.32
N VAL A 309 24.85 -43.50 9.95
CA VAL A 309 25.69 -44.40 10.77
C VAL A 309 27.19 -44.17 10.50
N SER A 310 27.53 -43.55 9.36
CA SER A 310 28.90 -43.10 9.07
C SER A 310 29.28 -41.96 10.02
N ARG A 311 30.52 -41.96 10.54
CA ARG A 311 31.00 -41.01 11.55
C ARG A 311 31.66 -39.80 10.89
N GLY A 312 31.69 -38.65 11.59
CA GLY A 312 32.17 -37.40 11.01
C GLY A 312 31.30 -36.87 9.86
N VAL A 313 30.04 -37.33 9.77
CA VAL A 313 29.10 -36.90 8.73
C VAL A 313 28.12 -35.90 9.31
N SER A 314 27.96 -34.76 8.63
CA SER A 314 26.94 -33.76 8.97
C SER A 314 25.54 -34.31 8.72
N VAL A 315 24.62 -33.99 9.62
CA VAL A 315 23.20 -34.37 9.56
C VAL A 315 22.41 -33.54 8.52
N GLY A 316 23.09 -32.60 7.85
CA GLY A 316 22.52 -31.70 6.85
C GLY A 316 22.09 -30.37 7.46
N SER A 317 21.89 -29.36 6.62
CA SER A 317 21.47 -28.03 7.07
C SER A 317 20.01 -28.06 7.52
N LEU A 318 19.79 -27.70 8.78
CA LEU A 318 18.49 -27.56 9.42
C LEU A 318 18.18 -26.06 9.52
N SER A 319 17.10 -25.62 8.88
CA SER A 319 16.64 -24.24 9.01
C SER A 319 16.14 -23.99 10.43
N ILE A 320 16.44 -22.82 10.98
CA ILE A 320 15.75 -22.39 12.20
C ILE A 320 14.29 -22.07 11.85
N ALA A 321 13.37 -22.36 12.75
CA ALA A 321 11.99 -21.93 12.58
C ALA A 321 11.96 -20.41 12.54
N ALA A 322 11.29 -19.83 11.55
CA ALA A 322 10.82 -18.46 11.67
C ALA A 322 9.96 -18.39 12.92
N TRP A 323 10.10 -17.32 13.70
CA TRP A 323 9.43 -17.18 14.98
C TRP A 323 7.90 -17.02 14.75
N GLU A 324 7.21 -18.14 14.60
CA GLU A 324 5.75 -18.22 14.47
C GLU A 324 5.16 -18.42 15.86
N PHE A 325 4.45 -17.40 16.36
CA PHE A 325 3.67 -17.55 17.59
C PHE A 325 2.47 -18.47 17.31
N THR A 326 2.51 -19.70 17.80
CA THR A 326 1.37 -20.61 17.80
C THR A 326 0.21 -20.01 18.61
N SER A 327 -0.85 -19.59 17.93
CA SER A 327 -2.13 -19.29 18.57
C SER A 327 -2.81 -20.61 18.95
N THR A 328 -2.70 -21.03 20.21
CA THR A 328 -3.39 -22.22 20.71
C THR A 328 -4.91 -22.03 20.60
N THR A 329 -5.56 -22.70 19.66
CA THR A 329 -7.03 -22.78 19.59
C THR A 329 -7.46 -24.15 20.09
N THR A 330 -8.15 -24.18 21.22
CA THR A 330 -8.84 -25.35 21.75
C THR A 330 -10.09 -25.61 20.91
N SER A 331 -10.20 -26.79 20.29
CA SER A 331 -11.48 -27.31 19.80
C SER A 331 -11.81 -28.65 20.44
N SER A 332 -12.97 -28.70 21.08
CA SER A 332 -13.59 -29.89 21.65
C SER A 332 -14.11 -30.84 20.56
N SER A 333 -13.92 -32.15 20.80
CA SER A 333 -14.67 -33.30 20.27
C SER A 333 -14.49 -33.78 18.82
N SER A 334 -13.39 -33.48 18.12
CA SER A 334 -12.99 -34.24 16.93
C SER A 334 -11.50 -34.55 16.97
N GLU A 335 -11.08 -35.77 16.61
CA GLU A 335 -9.67 -36.16 16.51
C GLU A 335 -9.06 -35.52 15.25
N ALA A 336 -8.88 -34.19 15.26
CA ALA A 336 -8.06 -33.51 14.28
C ALA A 336 -6.58 -33.77 14.61
N TYR A 337 -5.91 -34.58 13.79
CA TYR A 337 -4.50 -34.91 13.98
C TYR A 337 -3.64 -33.79 13.38
N GLY A 338 -3.58 -32.66 14.07
CA GLY A 338 -2.69 -31.54 13.76
C GLY A 338 -3.15 -30.67 12.57
N VAL A 339 -3.02 -29.36 12.76
CA VAL A 339 -3.04 -28.38 11.66
C VAL A 339 -1.58 -28.15 11.28
N VAL A 340 -1.21 -28.56 10.06
CA VAL A 340 0.08 -28.17 9.49
C VAL A 340 -0.15 -26.85 8.78
N ALA A 341 0.12 -25.75 9.48
CA ALA A 341 0.43 -24.49 8.83
C ALA A 341 1.88 -24.60 8.34
N GLN A 342 2.14 -24.41 7.05
CA GLN A 342 3.50 -24.43 6.54
C GLN A 342 3.83 -23.16 5.74
N SER A 343 4.88 -22.50 6.22
CA SER A 343 5.84 -21.60 5.57
C SER A 343 5.32 -20.30 4.94
N PRO A 344 5.60 -19.14 5.57
CA PRO A 344 5.59 -17.84 4.89
C PRO A 344 6.87 -17.72 4.05
N GLY A 345 6.96 -18.54 3.00
CA GLY A 345 7.86 -18.28 1.88
C GLY A 345 7.27 -17.19 1.01
N THR A 346 8.11 -16.27 0.56
CA THR A 346 7.78 -15.22 -0.42
C THR A 346 6.96 -15.78 -1.59
N GLY A 347 5.71 -15.37 -1.71
CA GLY A 347 4.82 -15.69 -2.84
C GLY A 347 3.96 -16.95 -2.72
N THR A 348 3.86 -17.60 -1.54
CA THR A 348 2.93 -18.72 -1.34
C THR A 348 1.69 -18.31 -0.55
N ILE A 349 0.53 -18.45 -1.20
CA ILE A 349 -0.83 -18.30 -0.65
C ILE A 349 -0.90 -18.97 0.74
N PRO A 350 -1.45 -18.34 1.80
CA PRO A 350 -1.58 -18.98 3.11
C PRO A 350 -2.49 -20.21 2.97
N VAL A 351 -1.88 -21.41 2.99
CA VAL A 351 -2.59 -22.69 2.92
C VAL A 351 -2.67 -23.28 4.33
N VAL A 352 -3.88 -23.39 4.87
CA VAL A 352 -4.15 -24.15 6.09
C VAL A 352 -4.49 -25.57 5.67
N THR A 353 -3.67 -26.55 6.08
CA THR A 353 -3.97 -27.98 5.85
C THR A 353 -4.33 -28.67 7.16
N ALA A 354 -5.51 -29.29 7.19
CA ALA A 354 -5.99 -30.12 8.29
C ALA A 354 -6.08 -31.58 7.85
N LEU A 355 -5.55 -32.50 8.66
CA LEU A 355 -5.71 -33.94 8.45
C LEU A 355 -6.87 -34.46 9.29
N LEU A 356 -7.86 -35.06 8.63
CA LEU A 356 -9.12 -35.48 9.23
C LEU A 356 -9.30 -36.99 9.23
N ARG A 357 -9.96 -37.48 10.27
CA ARG A 357 -10.38 -38.87 10.40
C ARG A 357 -11.82 -38.91 10.92
N ALA A 358 -12.75 -39.45 10.12
CA ALA A 358 -14.14 -39.59 10.54
C ALA A 358 -14.32 -40.67 11.61
N GLY A 359 -14.76 -40.28 12.80
CA GLY A 359 -15.14 -41.19 13.87
C GLY A 359 -16.48 -41.89 13.60
N PRO A 360 -16.88 -42.86 14.43
CA PRO A 360 -18.17 -43.53 14.32
C PRO A 360 -19.37 -42.56 14.39
N ASP A 361 -19.28 -41.54 15.25
CA ASP A 361 -20.33 -40.55 15.45
C ASP A 361 -20.47 -39.60 14.25
N ASP A 362 -19.36 -39.21 13.62
CA ASP A 362 -19.37 -38.38 12.41
C ASP A 362 -20.01 -39.13 11.23
N ARG A 363 -19.71 -40.44 11.11
CA ARG A 363 -20.32 -41.30 10.09
C ARG A 363 -21.83 -41.41 10.28
N ALA A 364 -22.30 -41.47 11.53
CA ALA A 364 -23.74 -41.46 11.84
C ALA A 364 -24.39 -40.10 11.54
N ALA A 365 -23.67 -38.99 11.73
CA ALA A 365 -24.15 -37.64 11.43
C ALA A 365 -24.17 -37.29 9.92
N GLY A 366 -23.51 -38.08 9.08
CA GLY A 366 -23.45 -37.89 7.62
C GLY A 366 -22.54 -36.74 7.16
N SER A 367 -22.01 -35.93 8.09
CA SER A 367 -21.05 -34.86 7.81
C SER A 367 -20.21 -34.53 9.04
N MET A 368 -19.00 -34.03 8.82
CA MET A 368 -18.05 -33.58 9.84
C MET A 368 -17.81 -32.09 9.70
N GLN A 369 -17.80 -31.34 10.81
CA GLN A 369 -17.46 -29.93 10.83
C GLN A 369 -15.98 -29.73 11.18
N VAL A 370 -15.30 -28.86 10.43
CA VAL A 370 -13.86 -28.62 10.51
C VAL A 370 -13.64 -27.12 10.41
N SER A 371 -12.81 -26.58 11.30
CA SER A 371 -12.36 -25.19 11.21
C SER A 371 -10.95 -25.16 10.66
N ALA A 372 -10.75 -24.48 9.52
CA ALA A 372 -9.45 -24.25 8.91
C ALA A 372 -9.22 -22.75 8.81
N GLY A 373 -8.43 -22.20 9.75
CA GLY A 373 -8.31 -20.75 9.92
C GLY A 373 -9.64 -20.13 10.36
N THR A 374 -10.10 -19.10 9.64
CA THR A 374 -11.39 -18.43 9.86
C THR A 374 -12.58 -19.13 9.19
N TYR A 375 -12.33 -20.17 8.38
CA TYR A 375 -13.35 -20.85 7.59
C TYR A 375 -13.90 -22.07 8.34
N ALA A 376 -15.22 -22.12 8.50
CA ALA A 376 -15.93 -23.31 8.95
C ALA A 376 -16.40 -24.13 7.74
N LEU A 377 -15.92 -25.37 7.64
CA LEU A 377 -16.23 -26.34 6.59
C LEU A 377 -17.06 -27.48 7.17
N ARG A 378 -18.10 -27.91 6.45
CA ARG A 378 -18.83 -29.13 6.74
C ARG A 378 -18.67 -30.11 5.57
N ILE A 379 -17.95 -31.19 5.85
CA ILE A 379 -17.48 -32.16 4.87
C ILE A 379 -18.36 -33.42 4.94
N PRO A 380 -18.92 -33.89 3.82
CA PRO A 380 -19.72 -35.12 3.80
C PRO A 380 -18.90 -36.35 4.20
N THR A 381 -19.40 -37.18 5.12
CA THR A 381 -18.67 -38.39 5.54
C THR A 381 -18.66 -39.50 4.49
N ALA A 382 -19.47 -39.37 3.43
CA ALA A 382 -19.41 -40.23 2.25
C ALA A 382 -18.06 -40.17 1.50
N LEU A 383 -17.21 -39.18 1.80
CA LEU A 383 -15.87 -39.05 1.23
C LEU A 383 -14.83 -39.94 1.90
N PHE A 384 -15.15 -40.56 3.05
CA PHE A 384 -14.32 -41.56 3.70
C PHE A 384 -14.76 -42.94 3.22
N THR A 385 -14.00 -43.50 2.27
CA THR A 385 -14.40 -44.66 1.46
C THR A 385 -14.23 -46.02 2.17
N SER A 386 -13.43 -46.08 3.23
CA SER A 386 -13.14 -47.32 3.96
C SER A 386 -14.01 -47.49 5.23
N ALA A 387 -14.83 -48.55 5.27
CA ALA A 387 -15.57 -48.95 6.46
C ALA A 387 -14.71 -49.70 7.50
N SER A 388 -13.57 -50.27 7.10
CA SER A 388 -12.78 -51.24 7.88
C SER A 388 -11.38 -50.77 8.29
N GLU A 389 -10.83 -49.74 7.66
CA GLU A 389 -9.51 -49.13 7.96
C GLU A 389 -9.64 -47.60 8.16
N PRO A 390 -8.76 -46.97 8.96
CA PRO A 390 -8.78 -45.52 9.16
C PRO A 390 -8.42 -44.78 7.85
N ASP A 391 -9.46 -44.30 7.17
CA ASP A 391 -9.32 -43.44 5.98
C ASP A 391 -9.03 -42.00 6.45
N TYR A 392 -7.96 -41.39 5.95
CA TYR A 392 -7.58 -40.01 6.27
C TYR A 392 -7.87 -39.11 5.08
N LEU A 393 -8.43 -37.93 5.38
CA LEU A 393 -8.71 -36.89 4.39
C LEU A 393 -7.93 -35.63 4.76
N ALA A 394 -7.03 -35.20 3.88
CA ALA A 394 -6.35 -33.91 4.00
C ALA A 394 -7.19 -32.82 3.32
N VAL A 395 -7.44 -31.74 4.05
CA VAL A 395 -8.21 -30.58 3.61
C VAL A 395 -7.31 -29.38 3.62
N SER A 396 -7.09 -28.79 2.45
CA SER A 396 -6.28 -27.59 2.29
C SER A 396 -7.17 -26.42 1.89
N VAL A 397 -7.18 -25.36 2.70
CA VAL A 397 -7.87 -24.10 2.42
C VAL A 397 -6.83 -23.03 2.19
N ALA A 398 -6.94 -22.32 1.07
CA ALA A 398 -6.00 -21.27 0.70
C ALA A 398 -6.76 -19.98 0.35
N GLU A 399 -6.42 -18.88 1.00
CA GLU A 399 -6.99 -17.56 0.70
C GLU A 399 -6.07 -16.81 -0.26
N LEU A 400 -6.50 -16.69 -1.52
CA LEU A 400 -5.74 -16.05 -2.59
C LEU A 400 -5.61 -14.56 -2.29
N GLN A 401 -4.38 -14.03 -2.33
CA GLN A 401 -4.12 -12.65 -1.98
C GLN A 401 -4.37 -11.73 -3.18
N PRO A 402 -4.78 -10.46 -2.95
CA PRO A 402 -4.81 -9.45 -4.01
C PRO A 402 -3.42 -9.28 -4.62
N GLY A 403 -3.31 -9.35 -5.95
CA GLY A 403 -2.04 -9.20 -6.68
C GLY A 403 -1.40 -10.50 -7.17
N ASP A 404 -1.90 -11.67 -6.80
CA ASP A 404 -1.51 -12.94 -7.43
C ASP A 404 -1.98 -12.96 -8.89
N GLU A 405 -1.20 -13.52 -9.84
CA GLU A 405 -1.56 -13.61 -11.27
C GLU A 405 -2.96 -14.24 -11.49
N ILE A 406 -3.33 -15.20 -10.64
CA ILE A 406 -4.64 -15.86 -10.66
C ILE A 406 -5.72 -14.90 -10.16
N THR A 407 -5.49 -14.19 -9.05
CA THR A 407 -6.43 -13.19 -8.51
C THR A 407 -6.66 -12.04 -9.50
N GLU A 408 -5.60 -11.56 -10.17
CA GLU A 408 -5.73 -10.52 -11.20
C GLU A 408 -6.60 -10.98 -12.38
N LEU A 409 -6.44 -12.24 -12.81
CA LEU A 409 -7.24 -12.82 -13.88
C LEU A 409 -8.72 -12.96 -13.47
N MET A 410 -8.97 -13.39 -12.23
CA MET A 410 -10.31 -13.52 -11.67
C MET A 410 -10.99 -12.16 -11.46
N GLU A 411 -10.24 -11.16 -10.99
CA GLU A 411 -10.69 -9.77 -10.88
C GLU A 411 -10.98 -9.17 -12.24
N ALA A 412 -10.12 -9.40 -13.24
CA ALA A 412 -10.34 -8.95 -14.61
C ALA A 412 -11.62 -9.55 -15.19
N SER A 413 -11.90 -10.83 -14.90
CA SER A 413 -13.15 -11.50 -15.28
C SER A 413 -14.37 -10.84 -14.62
N THR A 414 -14.33 -10.54 -13.30
CA THR A 414 -15.43 -9.81 -12.64
C THR A 414 -15.61 -8.37 -13.16
N LYS A 415 -14.51 -7.66 -13.44
CA LYS A 415 -14.55 -6.32 -14.05
C LYS A 415 -15.16 -6.37 -15.46
N ALA A 416 -14.93 -7.44 -16.22
CA ALA A 416 -15.51 -7.64 -17.54
C ALA A 416 -17.01 -8.00 -17.50
N SER A 417 -17.45 -8.79 -16.51
CA SER A 417 -18.88 -9.10 -16.31
C SER A 417 -19.67 -7.97 -15.66
N GLY A 418 -18.97 -7.06 -14.97
CA GLY A 418 -19.58 -5.93 -14.29
C GLY A 418 -20.07 -6.21 -12.87
N ASP A 419 -19.61 -7.33 -12.33
CA ASP A 419 -19.82 -7.74 -10.96
C ASP A 419 -18.66 -7.28 -10.08
N VAL A 420 -18.86 -7.31 -8.76
CA VAL A 420 -17.83 -6.95 -7.78
C VAL A 420 -17.59 -8.14 -6.86
N LEU A 421 -16.33 -8.55 -6.71
CA LEU A 421 -15.91 -9.49 -5.67
C LEU A 421 -16.22 -8.88 -4.30
N ALA A 422 -17.14 -9.50 -3.57
CA ALA A 422 -17.52 -9.10 -2.22
C ALA A 422 -16.60 -9.73 -1.15
N THR A 423 -15.93 -10.82 -1.49
CA THR A 423 -14.91 -11.50 -0.68
C THR A 423 -13.70 -11.83 -1.55
N GLY A 424 -12.53 -12.03 -0.93
CA GLY A 424 -11.38 -12.62 -1.61
C GLY A 424 -11.68 -14.03 -2.14
N PRO A 425 -11.01 -14.49 -3.21
CA PRO A 425 -11.16 -15.86 -3.70
C PRO A 425 -10.55 -16.88 -2.73
N VAL A 426 -11.28 -17.95 -2.42
CA VAL A 426 -10.86 -19.01 -1.51
C VAL A 426 -10.76 -20.33 -2.27
N SER A 427 -9.58 -20.94 -2.30
CA SER A 427 -9.34 -22.26 -2.89
C SER A 427 -9.50 -23.35 -1.83
N ILE A 428 -10.38 -24.32 -2.06
CA ILE A 428 -10.55 -25.48 -1.18
C ILE A 428 -10.17 -26.75 -1.95
N LYS A 429 -9.20 -27.50 -1.44
CA LYS A 429 -8.73 -28.77 -2.02
C LYS A 429 -8.89 -29.91 -1.03
N LEU A 430 -9.34 -31.06 -1.53
CA LEU A 430 -9.44 -32.31 -0.77
C LEU A 430 -8.49 -33.36 -1.35
N ARG A 431 -7.74 -34.05 -0.50
CA ARG A 431 -6.88 -35.17 -0.88
C ARG A 431 -7.08 -36.34 0.06
N SER A 432 -7.34 -37.52 -0.48
CA SER A 432 -7.22 -38.79 0.26
C SER A 432 -5.80 -39.34 0.08
N LEU A 433 -5.32 -40.15 1.02
CA LEU A 433 -4.02 -40.83 0.95
C LEU A 433 -3.89 -41.71 -0.31
N GLU A 434 -5.00 -42.24 -0.83
CA GLU A 434 -4.99 -43.16 -1.96
C GLU A 434 -5.29 -42.48 -3.31
N GLN A 435 -6.04 -41.38 -3.33
CA GLN A 435 -6.46 -40.69 -4.56
C GLN A 435 -6.68 -39.18 -4.38
N ASN A 436 -6.36 -38.40 -5.43
CA ASN A 436 -6.81 -37.01 -5.54
C ASN A 436 -8.29 -36.97 -5.90
N ILE A 437 -9.10 -36.35 -5.04
CA ILE A 437 -10.53 -36.14 -5.29
C ILE A 437 -10.66 -34.93 -6.21
N ASN A 438 -10.76 -35.16 -7.51
CA ASN A 438 -10.92 -34.10 -8.51
C ASN A 438 -12.35 -34.15 -9.10
N GLY A 439 -12.97 -32.99 -9.28
CA GLY A 439 -14.25 -32.85 -9.99
C GLY A 439 -15.46 -32.67 -9.07
N THR A 440 -16.59 -33.25 -9.48
CA THR A 440 -17.88 -33.09 -8.78
C THR A 440 -18.05 -34.10 -7.64
N LEU A 441 -18.30 -33.60 -6.44
CA LEU A 441 -18.65 -34.38 -5.25
C LEU A 441 -20.05 -34.98 -5.38
N ALA A 442 -20.21 -36.22 -4.92
CA ALA A 442 -21.52 -36.92 -4.90
C ALA A 442 -22.50 -36.30 -3.88
N ALA A 443 -21.99 -35.64 -2.85
CA ALA A 443 -22.74 -34.90 -1.86
C ALA A 443 -22.14 -33.49 -1.70
N PRO A 444 -22.96 -32.45 -1.47
CA PRO A 444 -22.46 -31.08 -1.39
C PRO A 444 -21.67 -30.84 -0.11
N MET A 445 -20.52 -30.18 -0.24
CA MET A 445 -19.77 -29.60 0.87
C MET A 445 -20.36 -28.23 1.23
N GLN A 446 -20.45 -27.91 2.52
CA GLN A 446 -20.87 -26.58 2.98
C GLN A 446 -19.68 -25.81 3.55
N PHE A 447 -19.62 -24.52 3.29
CA PHE A 447 -18.60 -23.62 3.85
C PHE A 447 -19.19 -22.23 4.10
N GLN A 448 -18.61 -21.49 5.04
CA GLN A 448 -19.06 -20.15 5.40
C GLN A 448 -18.05 -19.10 4.94
N LEU A 449 -18.54 -18.05 4.29
CA LEU A 449 -17.77 -16.87 3.92
C LEU A 449 -18.21 -15.68 4.78
N THR A 450 -17.23 -15.05 5.43
CA THR A 450 -17.45 -13.84 6.23
C THR A 450 -17.52 -12.62 5.32
N LEU A 451 -18.60 -11.86 5.40
CA LEU A 451 -18.78 -10.64 4.62
C LEU A 451 -18.27 -9.42 5.40
N PRO A 452 -17.38 -8.59 4.81
CA PRO A 452 -16.86 -7.40 5.48
C PRO A 452 -17.89 -6.26 5.61
N ASN A 453 -19.03 -6.32 4.93
CA ASN A 453 -20.03 -5.24 4.95
C ASN A 453 -21.47 -5.77 4.72
N THR A 454 -22.39 -5.46 5.64
CA THR A 454 -23.72 -6.11 5.75
C THR A 454 -24.86 -5.40 5.02
N SER A 455 -24.60 -4.32 4.27
CA SER A 455 -25.67 -3.40 3.83
C SER A 455 -26.50 -3.83 2.61
N ASN A 456 -26.09 -4.85 1.84
CA ASN A 456 -26.79 -5.28 0.61
C ASN A 456 -26.81 -6.81 0.41
N MET A 457 -27.29 -7.57 1.39
CA MET A 457 -27.20 -9.03 1.41
C MET A 457 -28.05 -9.76 0.36
N SER A 458 -29.10 -9.14 -0.19
CA SER A 458 -30.04 -9.79 -1.13
C SER A 458 -29.51 -9.95 -2.56
N ARG A 459 -28.29 -9.46 -2.87
CA ARG A 459 -27.69 -9.50 -4.22
C ARG A 459 -26.34 -10.24 -4.26
N LEU A 460 -25.98 -10.94 -3.18
CA LEU A 460 -24.76 -11.73 -3.09
C LEU A 460 -25.05 -13.18 -3.47
N ALA A 461 -24.23 -13.73 -4.36
CA ALA A 461 -24.27 -15.14 -4.72
C ALA A 461 -22.88 -15.76 -4.51
N CYS A 462 -22.85 -16.98 -3.96
CA CYS A 462 -21.65 -17.79 -3.95
C CYS A 462 -21.41 -18.30 -5.36
N MET A 463 -20.23 -18.05 -5.90
CA MET A 463 -19.84 -18.51 -7.23
C MET A 463 -18.54 -19.29 -7.13
N TYR A 464 -18.37 -20.24 -8.04
CA TYR A 464 -17.11 -20.96 -8.20
C TYR A 464 -16.44 -20.56 -9.51
N TRP A 465 -15.13 -20.72 -9.58
CA TRP A 465 -14.36 -20.46 -10.77
C TRP A 465 -14.39 -21.67 -11.70
N ASP A 466 -14.98 -21.50 -12.88
CA ASP A 466 -14.98 -22.52 -13.94
C ASP A 466 -13.69 -22.40 -14.76
N ASP A 467 -12.71 -23.25 -14.46
CA ASP A 467 -11.42 -23.29 -15.18
C ASP A 467 -11.57 -23.51 -16.69
N ALA A 468 -12.61 -24.24 -17.13
CA ALA A 468 -12.82 -24.49 -18.56
C ALA A 468 -13.38 -23.25 -19.27
N GLY A 469 -14.24 -22.49 -18.58
CA GLY A 469 -14.85 -21.26 -19.09
C GLY A 469 -14.05 -19.98 -18.80
N GLN A 470 -13.05 -20.04 -17.90
CA GLN A 470 -12.33 -18.88 -17.37
C GLN A 470 -13.28 -17.77 -16.85
N GLN A 471 -14.35 -18.20 -16.18
CA GLN A 471 -15.43 -17.31 -15.72
C GLN A 471 -16.03 -17.81 -14.40
N TRP A 472 -16.63 -16.90 -13.65
CA TRP A 472 -17.40 -17.24 -12.46
C TRP A 472 -18.74 -17.90 -12.82
N SER A 473 -19.08 -19.01 -12.19
CA SER A 473 -20.32 -19.75 -12.41
C SER A 473 -21.08 -20.04 -11.10
N ASP A 474 -22.40 -20.11 -11.19
CA ASP A 474 -23.31 -20.47 -10.09
C ASP A 474 -23.87 -21.90 -10.21
N LYS A 475 -23.49 -22.65 -11.26
CA LYS A 475 -23.97 -24.02 -11.47
C LYS A 475 -23.46 -24.96 -10.37
N GLY A 476 -24.37 -25.63 -9.65
CA GLY A 476 -23.98 -26.52 -8.55
C GLY A 476 -23.58 -25.79 -7.27
N MET A 477 -23.84 -24.48 -7.19
CA MET A 477 -23.73 -23.67 -5.97
C MET A 477 -25.13 -23.36 -5.42
N THR A 478 -25.32 -23.50 -4.12
CA THR A 478 -26.48 -22.96 -3.42
C THR A 478 -26.02 -21.97 -2.37
N THR A 479 -26.65 -20.80 -2.34
CA THR A 479 -26.34 -19.73 -1.40
C THR A 479 -27.48 -19.56 -0.42
N THR A 480 -27.18 -19.70 0.86
CA THR A 480 -28.11 -19.44 1.97
C THR A 480 -27.54 -18.35 2.86
N LEU A 481 -28.43 -17.48 3.34
CA LEU A 481 -28.07 -16.45 4.31
C LEU A 481 -28.06 -17.07 5.70
N GLY A 482 -26.87 -17.16 6.29
CA GLY A 482 -26.69 -17.63 7.65
C GLY A 482 -27.05 -16.55 8.69
N PRO A 483 -27.16 -16.93 9.97
CA PRO A 483 -27.24 -15.96 11.06
C PRO A 483 -25.98 -15.06 11.10
N GLU A 484 -26.12 -13.87 11.67
CA GLU A 484 -25.00 -12.92 11.93
C GLU A 484 -24.25 -12.35 10.72
N GLY A 485 -24.82 -12.43 9.52
CA GLY A 485 -24.23 -11.79 8.35
C GLY A 485 -23.22 -12.66 7.59
N MET A 486 -23.14 -13.95 7.90
CA MET A 486 -22.32 -14.91 7.16
C MET A 486 -23.07 -15.48 5.95
N LEU A 487 -22.34 -15.70 4.86
CA LEU A 487 -22.86 -16.34 3.65
C LEU A 487 -22.55 -17.84 3.71
N GLU A 488 -23.56 -18.69 3.78
CA GLU A 488 -23.40 -20.13 3.76
C GLU A 488 -23.52 -20.62 2.32
N CYS A 489 -22.44 -21.24 1.82
CA CYS A 489 -22.34 -21.74 0.47
C CYS A 489 -22.32 -23.27 0.52
N ALA A 490 -23.15 -23.93 -0.28
CA ALA A 490 -23.02 -25.37 -0.53
C ALA A 490 -22.61 -25.60 -1.98
N THR A 491 -21.66 -26.50 -2.20
CA THR A 491 -21.09 -26.77 -3.52
C THR A 491 -20.87 -28.26 -3.75
N THR A 492 -21.07 -28.70 -4.98
CA THR A 492 -20.60 -30.01 -5.44
C THR A 492 -19.25 -29.91 -6.16
N HIS A 493 -18.64 -28.73 -6.29
CA HIS A 493 -17.39 -28.55 -7.02
C HIS A 493 -16.22 -28.39 -6.04
N LEU A 494 -15.01 -28.71 -6.49
CA LEU A 494 -13.75 -28.42 -5.80
C LEU A 494 -12.93 -27.49 -6.70
N SER A 495 -12.90 -26.19 -6.37
CA SER A 495 -12.21 -25.17 -7.15
C SER A 495 -11.91 -23.94 -6.28
N ILE A 496 -12.03 -22.74 -6.85
CA ILE A 496 -11.90 -21.46 -6.17
C ILE A 496 -13.29 -20.85 -6.03
N PHE A 497 -13.60 -20.29 -4.86
CA PHE A 497 -14.92 -19.77 -4.52
C PHE A 497 -14.84 -18.30 -4.10
N ALA A 498 -15.88 -17.53 -4.41
CA ALA A 498 -16.03 -16.17 -3.88
C ALA A 498 -17.50 -15.79 -3.77
N ALA A 499 -17.80 -14.82 -2.91
CA ALA A 499 -19.07 -14.12 -2.93
C ALA A 499 -18.98 -12.96 -3.94
N ILE A 500 -19.93 -12.90 -4.87
CA ILE A 500 -19.95 -11.89 -5.93
C ILE A 500 -21.23 -11.06 -5.81
N LEU A 501 -21.07 -9.74 -5.80
CA LEU A 501 -22.13 -8.75 -5.84
C LEU A 501 -22.46 -8.41 -7.31
N ARG A 502 -23.65 -8.79 -7.75
CA ARG A 502 -24.12 -8.55 -9.13
C ARG A 502 -24.60 -7.12 -9.40
N ALA A 503 -23.79 -6.11 -9.10
CA ALA A 503 -24.23 -4.72 -9.23
C ALA A 503 -23.11 -3.75 -9.58
N ILE A 504 -23.09 -3.28 -10.84
CA ILE A 504 -22.72 -1.92 -11.28
C ILE A 504 -22.98 -1.74 -12.78
N VAL A 505 -22.90 -2.81 -13.58
CA VAL A 505 -23.01 -2.71 -15.04
C VAL A 505 -24.43 -2.58 -15.59
N ALA A 506 -25.49 -2.84 -14.81
CA ALA A 506 -26.86 -2.53 -15.24
C ALA A 506 -27.03 -1.03 -15.61
N THR A 507 -26.33 -0.12 -14.93
CA THR A 507 -26.44 1.32 -15.20
C THR A 507 -25.72 1.76 -16.48
N LEU A 508 -24.63 1.06 -16.86
CA LEU A 508 -23.85 1.34 -18.06
C LEU A 508 -24.39 0.60 -19.28
N VAL A 509 -24.76 -0.68 -19.13
CA VAL A 509 -25.38 -1.50 -20.18
C VAL A 509 -26.69 -0.89 -20.64
N CYS A 510 -27.51 -0.39 -19.72
CA CYS A 510 -28.76 0.29 -20.04
C CYS A 510 -28.60 1.76 -20.47
N SER A 511 -27.37 2.23 -20.72
CA SER A 511 -27.08 3.58 -21.21
C SER A 511 -26.50 3.56 -22.62
N ASN A 512 -26.68 4.65 -23.38
CA ASN A 512 -26.07 4.81 -24.71
C ASN A 512 -24.53 4.75 -24.68
N ALA A 513 -23.90 4.89 -23.50
CA ALA A 513 -22.45 4.80 -23.35
C ALA A 513 -21.91 3.42 -23.73
N ALA A 514 -22.64 2.33 -23.44
CA ALA A 514 -22.22 0.97 -23.84
C ALA A 514 -22.13 0.85 -25.38
N GLY A 515 -23.06 1.48 -26.11
CA GLY A 515 -23.01 1.55 -27.56
C GLY A 515 -21.84 2.39 -28.08
N ILE A 516 -21.57 3.54 -27.46
CA ILE A 516 -20.48 4.46 -27.86
C ILE A 516 -19.10 3.83 -27.63
N PHE A 517 -18.88 3.17 -26.49
CA PHE A 517 -17.61 2.51 -26.14
C PHE A 517 -17.48 1.08 -26.68
N SER A 518 -18.51 0.56 -27.36
CA SER A 518 -18.40 -0.72 -28.04
C SER A 518 -17.36 -0.67 -29.16
N LEU A 519 -16.79 -1.84 -29.49
CA LEU A 519 -15.89 -1.98 -30.64
C LEU A 519 -16.53 -1.45 -31.93
N GLN A 520 -17.84 -1.64 -32.11
CA GLN A 520 -18.59 -1.12 -33.26
C GLN A 520 -18.72 0.41 -33.23
N GLY A 521 -18.90 1.01 -32.05
CA GLY A 521 -18.90 2.46 -31.83
C GLY A 521 -17.54 3.09 -32.18
N LEU A 522 -16.45 2.48 -31.68
CA LEU A 522 -15.07 2.90 -31.99
C LEU A 522 -14.74 2.75 -33.48
N GLN A 523 -15.13 1.64 -34.12
CA GLN A 523 -14.96 1.46 -35.56
C GLN A 523 -15.76 2.49 -36.38
N SER A 524 -16.89 2.96 -35.87
CA SER A 524 -17.70 3.99 -36.52
C SER A 524 -17.05 5.39 -36.43
N LEU A 525 -16.28 5.67 -35.38
CA LEU A 525 -15.49 6.91 -35.25
C LEU A 525 -14.38 7.00 -36.32
N VAL A 526 -13.78 5.86 -36.70
CA VAL A 526 -12.73 5.82 -37.74
C VAL A 526 -13.28 6.12 -39.13
N LYS A 527 -14.55 5.79 -39.40
CA LYS A 527 -15.13 5.87 -40.75
C LYS A 527 -15.42 7.29 -41.25
N LEU A 528 -15.14 8.37 -40.51
CA LEU A 528 -15.33 9.79 -40.87
C LEU A 528 -16.74 10.24 -41.31
N HIS A 529 -17.69 9.33 -41.54
CA HIS A 529 -19.07 9.64 -41.97
C HIS A 529 -19.87 10.38 -40.89
N TRP A 530 -19.45 10.29 -39.64
CA TRP A 530 -20.05 11.02 -38.53
C TRP A 530 -19.77 12.53 -38.60
N ALA A 531 -18.66 12.94 -39.24
CA ALA A 531 -18.23 14.34 -39.25
C ALA A 531 -19.18 15.26 -40.03
N SER A 532 -19.92 14.71 -41.00
CA SER A 532 -20.94 15.43 -41.78
C SER A 532 -22.35 15.34 -41.19
N GLN A 533 -22.54 14.66 -40.06
CA GLN A 533 -23.85 14.57 -39.42
C GLN A 533 -24.22 15.93 -38.79
N PRO A 534 -25.50 16.34 -38.77
CA PRO A 534 -25.91 17.63 -38.21
C PRO A 534 -25.38 17.92 -36.79
N PRO A 535 -25.35 16.96 -35.84
CA PRO A 535 -24.75 17.19 -34.52
C PRO A 535 -23.25 17.49 -34.57
N ALA A 536 -22.51 16.83 -35.46
CA ALA A 536 -21.08 17.09 -35.65
C ALA A 536 -20.83 18.46 -36.27
N ILE A 537 -21.68 18.91 -37.21
CA ILE A 537 -21.60 20.26 -37.79
C ILE A 537 -21.82 21.33 -36.71
N VAL A 538 -22.77 21.13 -35.80
CA VAL A 538 -23.01 22.02 -34.65
C VAL A 538 -21.79 22.03 -33.73
N LEU A 539 -21.19 20.86 -33.46
CA LEU A 539 -19.97 20.74 -32.67
C LEU A 539 -18.82 21.54 -33.32
N TRP A 540 -18.54 21.33 -34.61
CA TRP A 540 -17.49 22.05 -35.34
C TRP A 540 -17.70 23.56 -35.34
N SER A 541 -18.95 23.99 -35.57
CA SER A 541 -19.31 25.42 -35.52
C SER A 541 -19.05 26.01 -34.14
N THR A 542 -19.34 25.25 -33.09
CA THR A 542 -19.09 25.68 -31.71
C THR A 542 -17.60 25.71 -31.40
N ILE A 543 -16.81 24.78 -31.96
CA ILE A 543 -15.35 24.74 -31.76
C ILE A 543 -14.75 25.98 -32.41
N LEU A 544 -15.17 26.28 -33.64
CA LEU A 544 -14.77 27.48 -34.38
C LEU A 544 -15.10 28.76 -33.60
N VAL A 545 -16.33 28.89 -33.10
CA VAL A 545 -16.74 30.06 -32.30
C VAL A 545 -15.93 30.16 -31.00
N GLY A 546 -15.72 29.04 -30.29
CA GLY A 546 -14.91 29.00 -29.08
C GLY A 546 -13.46 29.40 -29.32
N SER A 547 -12.85 28.93 -30.42
CA SER A 547 -11.51 29.31 -30.85
C SER A 547 -11.43 30.80 -31.20
N CYS A 548 -12.42 31.35 -31.92
CA CYS A 548 -12.50 32.78 -32.21
C CYS A 548 -12.57 33.61 -30.91
N LEU A 549 -13.38 33.20 -29.94
CA LEU A 549 -13.47 33.87 -28.64
C LEU A 549 -12.16 33.83 -27.86
N LEU A 550 -11.45 32.69 -27.88
CA LEU A 550 -10.13 32.55 -27.26
C LEU A 550 -9.09 33.45 -27.93
N CYS A 551 -9.10 33.56 -29.26
CA CYS A 551 -8.24 34.48 -30.00
C CYS A 551 -8.53 35.94 -29.61
N VAL A 552 -9.80 36.34 -29.55
CA VAL A 552 -10.19 37.69 -29.10
C VAL A 552 -9.73 37.94 -27.67
N ALA A 553 -9.93 36.98 -26.76
CA ALA A 553 -9.50 37.10 -25.37
C ALA A 553 -7.97 37.25 -25.25
N LYS A 554 -7.20 36.49 -26.04
CA LYS A 554 -5.73 36.62 -26.10
C LYS A 554 -5.29 37.98 -26.64
N CYS A 555 -5.95 38.50 -27.68
CA CYS A 555 -5.67 39.85 -28.20
C CYS A 555 -5.96 40.93 -27.14
N VAL A 556 -7.02 40.76 -26.34
CA VAL A 556 -7.33 41.67 -25.23
C VAL A 556 -6.27 41.59 -24.14
N ASP A 557 -5.79 40.39 -23.78
CA ASP A 557 -4.70 40.22 -22.81
C ASP A 557 -3.41 40.89 -23.27
N LEU A 558 -3.02 40.74 -24.54
CA LEU A 558 -1.83 41.39 -25.10
C LEU A 558 -1.95 42.92 -25.02
N LYS A 559 -3.11 43.47 -25.40
CA LYS A 559 -3.37 44.92 -25.28
C LYS A 559 -3.36 45.39 -23.83
N HIS A 560 -3.80 44.55 -22.89
CA HIS A 560 -3.80 44.89 -21.48
C HIS A 560 -2.38 44.88 -20.89
N LEU A 561 -1.53 43.93 -21.29
CA LEU A 561 -0.12 43.88 -20.91
C LEU A 561 0.63 45.14 -21.39
N GLU A 562 0.41 45.58 -22.63
CA GLU A 562 0.98 46.84 -23.14
C GLU A 562 0.57 48.07 -22.29
N GLN A 563 -0.68 48.10 -21.81
CA GLN A 563 -1.16 49.18 -20.94
C GLN A 563 -0.54 49.12 -19.54
N VAL A 564 -0.31 47.93 -18.99
CA VAL A 564 0.33 47.74 -17.69
C VAL A 564 1.82 48.10 -17.75
N ASP A 565 2.53 47.70 -18.80
CA ASP A 565 3.94 48.07 -19.01
C ASP A 565 4.11 49.60 -19.15
N MET A 566 3.18 50.27 -19.86
CA MET A 566 3.15 51.73 -19.90
C MET A 566 2.97 52.35 -18.50
N LEU A 567 2.14 51.76 -17.64
CA LEU A 567 1.90 52.23 -16.27
C LEU A 567 3.09 51.96 -15.32
N GLU A 568 3.82 50.85 -15.50
CA GLU A 568 5.07 50.60 -14.78
C GLU A 568 6.19 51.55 -15.21
N GLY A 569 6.25 51.92 -16.50
CA GLY A 569 7.12 52.98 -17.01
C GLY A 569 6.87 54.32 -16.31
N PHE A 570 5.61 54.67 -16.03
CA PHE A 570 5.25 55.87 -15.25
C PHE A 570 5.69 55.78 -13.78
N ARG A 571 5.80 54.58 -13.20
CA ARG A 571 6.24 54.37 -11.81
C ARG A 571 7.72 54.71 -11.62
N ARG A 572 8.56 54.55 -12.65
CA ARG A 572 9.96 55.03 -12.64
C ARG A 572 10.08 56.55 -12.77
N ILE A 573 9.13 57.22 -13.44
CA ILE A 573 9.22 58.66 -13.72
C ILE A 573 8.69 59.54 -12.56
N LYS A 574 7.98 58.98 -11.56
CA LYS A 574 7.28 59.77 -10.53
C LYS A 574 7.64 59.45 -9.07
N ILE A 575 8.89 59.09 -8.79
CA ILE A 575 9.45 59.09 -7.41
C ILE A 575 9.90 60.51 -6.98
N LEU A 576 9.78 61.54 -7.83
CA LEU A 576 10.01 62.95 -7.44
C LEU A 576 8.70 63.75 -7.30
N ARG A 577 8.12 63.72 -6.09
CA ARG A 577 7.51 64.83 -5.33
C ARG A 577 6.39 64.30 -4.43
N SER A 578 6.67 64.31 -3.13
CA SER A 578 5.68 64.28 -2.07
C SER A 578 4.79 65.53 -2.12
N ALA A 579 3.61 65.44 -2.73
CA ALA A 579 2.55 66.42 -2.52
C ALA A 579 1.74 65.99 -1.27
N GLY A 580 2.13 66.50 -0.11
CA GLY A 580 1.59 66.14 1.21
C GLY A 580 0.17 66.63 1.54
N SER A 581 -0.58 67.18 0.59
CA SER A 581 -1.88 67.83 0.87
C SER A 581 -3.11 67.13 0.26
N ALA A 582 -2.95 66.36 -0.83
CA ALA A 582 -4.09 65.75 -1.53
C ALA A 582 -4.54 64.37 -0.99
N LYS A 583 -3.81 63.79 -0.01
CA LYS A 583 -3.97 62.39 0.40
C LYS A 583 -5.27 62.09 1.17
N ARG A 584 -5.90 63.07 1.84
CA ARG A 584 -7.13 62.83 2.62
C ARG A 584 -8.44 63.00 1.83
N GLY A 585 -8.45 63.81 0.77
CA GLY A 585 -9.68 64.10 0.01
C GLY A 585 -10.15 62.94 -0.87
N CYS A 586 -9.23 62.25 -1.56
CA CYS A 586 -9.63 61.25 -2.55
C CYS A 586 -10.40 60.05 -1.98
N MET A 587 -10.05 59.60 -0.77
CA MET A 587 -10.73 58.46 -0.14
C MET A 587 -12.07 58.86 0.48
N ALA A 588 -12.18 60.10 0.97
CA ALA A 588 -13.46 60.66 1.43
C ALA A 588 -14.43 60.82 0.25
N ASP A 589 -13.97 61.38 -0.88
CA ASP A 589 -14.77 61.51 -2.11
C ASP A 589 -15.20 60.14 -2.66
N LEU A 590 -14.32 59.12 -2.57
CA LEU A 590 -14.67 57.76 -2.98
C LEU A 590 -15.77 57.17 -2.09
N LYS A 591 -15.68 57.38 -0.76
CA LYS A 591 -16.71 56.96 0.22
C LYS A 591 -18.04 57.67 -0.03
N GLU A 592 -18.02 58.94 -0.43
CA GLU A 592 -19.22 59.70 -0.81
C GLU A 592 -19.88 59.16 -2.09
N LEU A 593 -19.08 58.76 -3.08
CA LEU A 593 -19.56 58.08 -4.29
C LEU A 593 -20.07 56.65 -4.02
N LEU A 594 -19.61 56.00 -2.94
CA LEU A 594 -19.99 54.64 -2.52
C LEU A 594 -21.31 54.59 -1.74
N LEU A 595 -21.68 55.67 -1.04
CA LEU A 595 -22.78 55.75 -0.07
C LEU A 595 -24.18 55.36 -0.57
N PRO A 596 -24.60 55.57 -1.84
CA PRO A 596 -25.95 55.17 -2.25
C PRO A 596 -26.08 53.68 -2.60
N SER A 597 -24.98 52.96 -2.86
CA SER A 597 -25.04 51.56 -3.29
C SER A 597 -23.68 50.85 -3.24
N GLU A 598 -23.17 50.59 -2.03
CA GLU A 598 -21.92 49.83 -1.82
C GLU A 598 -21.87 48.52 -2.62
N ARG A 599 -23.01 47.83 -2.79
CA ARG A 599 -23.11 46.62 -3.61
C ARG A 599 -22.83 46.89 -5.09
N VAL A 600 -23.35 47.98 -5.65
CA VAL A 600 -23.14 48.33 -7.06
C VAL A 600 -21.69 48.75 -7.27
N ALA A 601 -21.18 49.63 -6.43
CA ALA A 601 -19.81 50.10 -6.53
C ALA A 601 -18.77 48.99 -6.29
N SER A 602 -19.03 48.05 -5.38
CA SER A 602 -18.21 46.84 -5.21
C SER A 602 -18.19 45.98 -6.48
N GLN A 603 -19.33 45.81 -7.16
CA GLN A 603 -19.40 45.08 -8.44
C GLN A 603 -18.71 45.84 -9.57
N LEU A 604 -18.79 47.18 -9.60
CA LEU A 604 -18.09 48.02 -10.57
C LEU A 604 -16.57 47.92 -10.40
N LEU A 605 -16.08 47.95 -9.16
CA LEU A 605 -14.65 47.87 -8.85
C LEU A 605 -14.08 46.46 -9.07
N LYS A 606 -14.89 45.40 -8.89
CA LYS A 606 -14.53 44.04 -9.31
C LYS A 606 -14.16 43.93 -10.79
N ARG A 607 -14.66 44.82 -11.65
CA ARG A 607 -14.28 44.88 -13.09
C ARG A 607 -12.83 45.30 -13.30
N MET A 608 -12.22 45.99 -12.33
CA MET A 608 -10.78 46.29 -12.32
C MET A 608 -9.96 45.14 -11.70
N GLY A 609 -10.61 44.08 -11.23
CA GLY A 609 -9.95 42.98 -10.53
C GLY A 609 -9.50 43.31 -9.10
N VAL A 610 -9.93 44.46 -8.55
CA VAL A 610 -9.57 44.91 -7.20
C VAL A 610 -10.85 45.13 -6.38
N GLY A 611 -10.97 44.41 -5.27
CA GLY A 611 -12.06 44.61 -4.31
C GLY A 611 -11.94 45.93 -3.56
N VAL A 612 -13.06 46.45 -3.05
CA VAL A 612 -13.06 47.68 -2.21
C VAL A 612 -12.12 47.53 -1.01
N GLY A 613 -12.14 46.36 -0.35
CA GLY A 613 -11.24 46.06 0.76
C GLY A 613 -9.76 45.97 0.35
N GLU A 614 -9.47 45.46 -0.86
CA GLU A 614 -8.10 45.43 -1.40
C GLU A 614 -7.61 46.85 -1.75
N LEU A 615 -8.49 47.72 -2.27
CA LEU A 615 -8.21 49.14 -2.47
C LEU A 615 -7.94 49.86 -1.14
N GLU A 616 -8.72 49.58 -0.10
CA GLU A 616 -8.52 50.16 1.24
C GLU A 616 -7.21 49.68 1.87
N GLN A 617 -6.87 48.40 1.73
CA GLN A 617 -5.58 47.86 2.16
C GLN A 617 -4.41 48.43 1.34
N LEU A 618 -4.60 48.65 0.03
CA LEU A 618 -3.59 49.30 -0.80
C LEU A 618 -3.39 50.76 -0.36
N HIS A 619 -4.48 51.43 0.06
CA HIS A 619 -4.43 52.79 0.59
C HIS A 619 -3.64 52.87 1.89
N THR A 620 -3.85 51.94 2.82
CA THR A 620 -3.14 51.95 4.11
C THR A 620 -1.65 51.74 3.93
N VAL A 621 -1.25 50.87 2.99
CA VAL A 621 0.18 50.54 2.76
C VAL A 621 0.88 51.59 1.88
N SER A 622 0.21 52.11 0.85
CA SER A 622 0.88 52.92 -0.20
C SER A 622 0.26 54.30 -0.46
N GLY A 623 -0.83 54.65 0.23
CA GLY A 623 -1.57 55.89 0.01
C GLY A 623 -2.42 55.87 -1.28
N VAL A 624 -2.73 57.06 -1.82
CA VAL A 624 -3.50 57.16 -3.07
C VAL A 624 -2.62 56.74 -4.25
N THR A 625 -2.94 55.60 -4.84
CA THR A 625 -2.27 55.07 -6.04
C THR A 625 -3.05 55.41 -7.32
N SER A 626 -2.45 55.13 -8.48
CA SER A 626 -3.14 55.22 -9.79
C SER A 626 -4.45 54.42 -9.82
N TRP A 627 -4.50 53.29 -9.11
CA TRP A 627 -5.70 52.46 -8.97
C TRP A 627 -6.85 53.17 -8.28
N HIS A 628 -6.57 54.03 -7.29
CA HIS A 628 -7.59 54.84 -6.63
C HIS A 628 -8.17 55.92 -7.55
N LEU A 629 -7.30 56.54 -8.36
CA LEU A 629 -7.72 57.56 -9.33
C LEU A 629 -8.55 56.92 -10.47
N GLN A 630 -8.17 55.72 -10.91
CA GLN A 630 -8.90 54.98 -11.93
C GLN A 630 -10.26 54.47 -11.40
N ALA A 631 -10.29 53.96 -10.16
CA ALA A 631 -11.52 53.61 -9.45
C ALA A 631 -12.47 54.80 -9.35
N ARG A 632 -11.95 55.98 -8.97
CA ARG A 632 -12.72 57.23 -8.91
C ARG A 632 -13.28 57.63 -10.28
N ALA A 633 -12.46 57.60 -11.32
CA ALA A 633 -12.88 57.96 -12.68
C ALA A 633 -14.02 57.05 -13.19
N ILE A 634 -13.91 55.74 -12.96
CA ILE A 634 -14.94 54.78 -13.36
C ILE A 634 -16.25 55.00 -12.60
N LEU A 635 -16.17 55.25 -11.28
CA LEU A 635 -17.36 55.54 -10.46
C LEU A 635 -18.00 56.87 -10.84
N SER A 636 -17.22 57.91 -11.14
CA SER A 636 -17.74 59.20 -11.59
C SER A 636 -18.38 59.13 -12.97
N ASP A 637 -17.78 58.39 -13.90
CA ASP A 637 -18.33 58.18 -15.24
C ASP A 637 -19.62 57.38 -15.16
N PHE A 638 -19.66 56.33 -14.33
CA PHE A 638 -20.88 55.57 -14.09
C PHE A 638 -21.99 56.44 -13.50
N ALA A 639 -21.69 57.29 -12.51
CA ALA A 639 -22.66 58.19 -11.91
C ALA A 639 -23.28 59.15 -12.94
N ARG A 640 -22.49 59.59 -13.92
CA ARG A 640 -22.90 60.55 -14.98
C ARG A 640 -23.67 59.92 -16.15
N GLN A 641 -23.65 58.60 -16.29
CA GLN A 641 -24.33 57.91 -17.39
C GLN A 641 -25.88 57.92 -17.26
N ARG A 642 -26.56 57.87 -18.41
CA ARG A 642 -28.03 57.73 -18.51
C ARG A 642 -28.47 56.36 -17.97
N SER A 643 -29.72 56.25 -17.48
CA SER A 643 -30.24 55.03 -16.84
C SER A 643 -30.14 53.76 -17.68
N VAL A 644 -30.31 53.85 -19.01
CA VAL A 644 -30.17 52.70 -19.92
C VAL A 644 -28.72 52.23 -20.03
N ALA A 645 -27.76 53.15 -20.07
CA ALA A 645 -26.34 52.82 -20.08
C ALA A 645 -25.91 52.21 -18.73
N LYS A 646 -26.44 52.73 -17.61
CA LYS A 646 -26.25 52.13 -16.27
C LYS A 646 -26.79 50.71 -16.22
N LEU A 647 -27.97 50.46 -16.78
CA LEU A 647 -28.59 49.13 -16.78
C LEU A 647 -27.85 48.13 -17.68
N ALA A 648 -27.39 48.57 -18.86
CA ALA A 648 -26.52 47.77 -19.72
C ALA A 648 -25.18 47.46 -19.04
N PHE A 649 -24.60 48.43 -18.33
CA PHE A 649 -23.37 48.26 -17.58
C PHE A 649 -23.55 47.27 -16.42
N LEU A 650 -24.66 47.36 -15.68
CA LEU A 650 -25.01 46.42 -14.61
C LEU A 650 -25.29 45.02 -15.15
N TYR A 651 -25.97 44.91 -16.29
CA TYR A 651 -26.21 43.63 -16.97
C TYR A 651 -24.88 42.97 -17.38
N GLN A 652 -23.95 43.73 -17.97
CA GLN A 652 -22.61 43.24 -18.28
C GLN A 652 -21.83 42.84 -17.01
N ALA A 653 -21.99 43.57 -15.91
CA ALA A 653 -21.35 43.23 -14.64
C ALA A 653 -21.93 41.95 -13.99
N HIS A 654 -23.23 41.67 -14.20
CA HIS A 654 -23.91 40.48 -13.65
C HIS A 654 -23.83 39.24 -14.56
N CYS A 655 -23.74 39.42 -15.88
CA CYS A 655 -23.59 38.31 -16.81
C CYS A 655 -22.17 37.77 -16.78
N ARG A 656 -21.96 36.71 -15.99
CA ARG A 656 -20.68 35.96 -15.90
C ARG A 656 -20.14 35.49 -17.26
N TRP A 657 -21.00 35.35 -18.26
CA TRP A 657 -20.60 34.98 -19.62
C TRP A 657 -19.78 36.05 -20.35
N PHE A 658 -19.89 37.32 -19.96
CA PHE A 658 -19.10 38.42 -20.57
C PHE A 658 -17.88 38.82 -19.72
N SER A 659 -17.72 38.24 -18.52
CA SER A 659 -16.63 38.58 -17.59
C SER A 659 -15.25 38.07 -18.03
N PHE A 660 -15.18 37.25 -19.09
CA PHE A 660 -13.89 36.84 -19.63
C PHE A 660 -13.17 37.97 -20.37
N LEU A 661 -13.89 38.99 -20.88
CA LEU A 661 -13.28 40.16 -21.53
C LEU A 661 -12.89 41.27 -20.55
N SER A 662 -13.28 41.15 -19.27
CA SER A 662 -12.92 42.17 -18.28
C SER A 662 -11.51 41.91 -17.75
N PRO A 663 -10.62 42.90 -17.77
CA PRO A 663 -9.27 42.76 -17.24
C PRO A 663 -9.35 42.37 -15.75
N SER A 664 -8.53 41.41 -15.32
CA SER A 664 -8.31 41.19 -13.90
C SER A 664 -6.88 40.74 -13.67
N LEU A 665 -6.38 41.11 -12.50
CA LEU A 665 -5.01 40.86 -12.08
C LEU A 665 -4.77 39.40 -11.67
N LYS A 666 -5.85 38.65 -11.40
CA LYS A 666 -5.76 37.27 -10.85
C LYS A 666 -5.77 36.19 -11.93
N ALA A 667 -6.33 36.48 -13.11
CA ALA A 667 -6.43 35.52 -14.20
C ALA A 667 -6.56 36.25 -15.54
N SER A 668 -5.89 35.76 -16.57
CA SER A 668 -5.98 36.36 -17.91
C SER A 668 -7.39 36.18 -18.52
N CYS A 669 -7.73 37.03 -19.49
CA CYS A 669 -8.97 36.91 -20.27
C CYS A 669 -9.02 35.56 -20.98
N SER A 670 -7.87 35.08 -21.49
CA SER A 670 -7.74 33.78 -22.14
C SER A 670 -8.05 32.61 -21.20
N GLN A 671 -7.56 32.64 -19.96
CA GLN A 671 -7.84 31.63 -18.93
C GLN A 671 -9.33 31.60 -18.56
N ARG A 672 -9.97 32.76 -18.45
CA ARG A 672 -11.40 32.82 -18.13
C ARG A 672 -12.29 32.38 -19.30
N CYS A 673 -11.89 32.74 -20.51
CA CYS A 673 -12.57 32.30 -21.73
C CYS A 673 -12.45 30.78 -21.90
N SER A 674 -11.27 30.20 -21.66
CA SER A 674 -11.06 28.75 -21.77
C SER A 674 -11.89 27.96 -20.76
N VAL A 675 -12.02 28.45 -19.52
CA VAL A 675 -12.89 27.83 -18.51
C VAL A 675 -14.36 27.89 -18.91
N LEU A 676 -14.84 28.99 -19.49
CA LEU A 676 -16.22 29.10 -19.97
C LEU A 676 -16.50 28.17 -21.14
N VAL A 677 -15.59 28.12 -22.12
CA VAL A 677 -15.67 27.22 -23.26
C VAL A 677 -15.65 25.77 -22.79
N ALA A 678 -14.77 25.41 -21.86
CA ALA A 678 -14.72 24.07 -21.27
C ALA A 678 -16.02 23.69 -20.56
N LYS A 679 -16.60 24.61 -19.76
CA LYS A 679 -17.89 24.38 -19.09
C LYS A 679 -19.05 24.17 -20.07
N LEU A 680 -19.05 24.89 -21.19
CA LEU A 680 -20.04 24.69 -22.23
C LEU A 680 -19.89 23.30 -22.88
N TYR A 681 -18.66 22.92 -23.24
CA TYR A 681 -18.36 21.62 -23.85
C TYR A 681 -18.67 20.45 -22.92
N SER A 682 -18.27 20.53 -21.66
CA SER A 682 -18.57 19.48 -20.67
C SER A 682 -20.08 19.31 -20.50
N GLY A 683 -20.83 20.41 -20.42
CA GLY A 683 -22.29 20.38 -20.30
C GLY A 683 -22.97 19.73 -21.51
N TRP A 684 -22.48 20.00 -22.72
CA TRP A 684 -23.03 19.40 -23.94
C TRP A 684 -22.63 17.93 -24.12
N ALA A 685 -21.39 17.56 -23.76
CA ALA A 685 -20.93 16.18 -23.79
C ALA A 685 -21.76 15.28 -22.85
N ILE A 686 -22.11 15.77 -21.65
CA ILE A 686 -23.04 15.04 -20.75
C ILE A 686 -24.38 14.81 -21.41
N ALA A 687 -24.97 15.88 -21.94
CA ALA A 687 -26.31 15.85 -22.50
C ALA A 687 -26.37 14.85 -23.66
N ALA A 688 -25.29 14.77 -24.46
CA ALA A 688 -25.16 13.84 -25.57
C ALA A 688 -24.96 12.38 -25.15
N VAL A 689 -24.14 12.10 -24.12
CA VAL A 689 -23.83 10.72 -23.70
C VAL A 689 -25.00 10.09 -22.93
N PHE A 690 -25.72 10.88 -22.13
CA PHE A 690 -26.69 10.33 -21.18
C PHE A 690 -28.16 10.66 -21.47
N TYR A 691 -28.50 11.57 -22.40
CA TYR A 691 -29.87 12.00 -22.73
C TYR A 691 -30.77 12.38 -21.51
N GLY A 692 -30.18 12.61 -20.34
CA GLY A 692 -30.88 12.80 -19.06
C GLY A 692 -31.00 11.50 -18.26
N SER A 693 -31.15 11.60 -16.94
CA SER A 693 -31.12 10.46 -16.00
C SER A 693 -32.21 9.39 -16.22
N THR A 694 -33.15 9.63 -17.14
CA THR A 694 -34.30 8.77 -17.44
C THR A 694 -34.30 8.19 -18.85
N ALA A 695 -33.34 8.53 -19.71
CA ALA A 695 -33.33 8.02 -21.08
C ALA A 695 -32.78 6.58 -21.14
N LEU A 696 -33.48 5.73 -21.87
CA LEU A 696 -33.06 4.36 -22.22
C LEU A 696 -32.50 4.34 -23.65
N ALA A 697 -31.51 3.49 -23.89
CA ALA A 697 -31.01 3.25 -25.24
C ALA A 697 -32.10 2.57 -26.10
N PRO A 698 -32.30 2.99 -27.37
CA PRO A 698 -33.26 2.32 -28.24
C PRO A 698 -32.85 0.84 -28.45
N GLY A 699 -33.78 -0.09 -28.18
CA GLY A 699 -33.61 -1.51 -28.55
C GLY A 699 -33.08 -2.45 -27.46
N GLN A 700 -33.06 -2.05 -26.18
CA GLN A 700 -32.72 -2.95 -25.07
C GLN A 700 -33.94 -3.25 -24.17
N PRO A 701 -34.64 -4.38 -24.39
CA PRO A 701 -35.84 -4.73 -23.62
C PRO A 701 -35.56 -5.22 -22.19
N GLU A 702 -34.30 -5.52 -21.84
CA GLU A 702 -33.89 -6.02 -20.52
C GLU A 702 -33.66 -4.90 -19.48
N CYS A 703 -33.89 -3.65 -19.85
CA CYS A 703 -33.58 -2.49 -19.02
C CYS A 703 -34.84 -1.84 -18.46
N ASP A 704 -35.19 -2.15 -17.21
CA ASP A 704 -36.27 -1.50 -16.50
C ASP A 704 -35.88 -0.09 -16.01
N VAL A 705 -36.83 0.84 -16.07
CA VAL A 705 -36.63 2.20 -15.55
C VAL A 705 -36.45 2.12 -14.03
N PRO A 706 -35.36 2.64 -13.44
CA PRO A 706 -35.15 2.55 -11.99
C PRO A 706 -36.29 3.27 -11.25
N ALA A 707 -37.06 2.50 -10.47
CA ALA A 707 -38.20 3.00 -9.73
C ALA A 707 -37.77 3.77 -8.47
N ALA A 708 -36.65 3.37 -7.85
CA ALA A 708 -36.17 3.95 -6.60
C ALA A 708 -35.50 5.32 -6.80
N LEU A 709 -35.76 6.24 -5.86
CA LEU A 709 -35.17 7.58 -5.83
C LEU A 709 -33.64 7.53 -5.69
N LEU A 710 -33.13 6.59 -4.88
CA LEU A 710 -31.71 6.44 -4.63
C LEU A 710 -30.94 6.06 -5.90
N ASP A 711 -31.48 5.16 -6.71
CA ASP A 711 -30.89 4.76 -7.99
C ASP A 711 -30.83 5.93 -8.97
N LYS A 712 -31.85 6.80 -8.98
CA LYS A 712 -31.85 8.03 -9.78
C LYS A 712 -30.78 9.02 -9.30
N ILE A 713 -30.58 9.15 -7.99
CA ILE A 713 -29.57 10.03 -7.40
C ILE A 713 -28.16 9.52 -7.70
N VAL A 714 -27.90 8.23 -7.49
CA VAL A 714 -26.60 7.59 -7.76
C VAL A 714 -26.27 7.69 -9.24
N ARG A 715 -27.22 7.38 -10.13
CA ARG A 715 -27.04 7.54 -11.58
C ARG A 715 -26.71 8.98 -11.95
N SER A 716 -27.39 9.96 -11.35
CA SER A 716 -27.10 11.39 -11.57
C SER A 716 -25.70 11.79 -11.09
N ALA A 717 -25.26 11.29 -9.92
CA ALA A 717 -23.94 11.56 -9.37
C ALA A 717 -22.81 10.99 -10.23
N VAL A 718 -22.96 9.75 -10.71
CA VAL A 718 -21.98 9.09 -11.60
C VAL A 718 -21.88 9.83 -12.94
N ILE A 719 -23.02 10.22 -13.53
CA ILE A 719 -23.06 11.02 -14.77
C ILE A 719 -22.32 12.35 -14.57
N ALA A 720 -22.54 13.02 -13.43
CA ALA A 720 -21.88 14.28 -13.11
C ALA A 720 -20.36 14.11 -12.93
N TRP A 721 -19.89 13.01 -12.33
CA TRP A 721 -18.47 12.73 -12.15
C TRP A 721 -17.76 12.44 -13.48
N ILE A 722 -18.32 11.54 -14.30
CA ILE A 722 -17.79 11.21 -15.63
C ILE A 722 -17.70 12.48 -16.49
N SER A 723 -18.70 13.36 -16.40
CA SER A 723 -18.62 14.66 -17.07
C SER A 723 -17.42 15.51 -16.68
N ALA A 724 -17.15 15.60 -15.38
CA ALA A 724 -16.15 16.51 -14.87
C ALA A 724 -14.76 16.06 -15.36
N VAL A 725 -14.55 14.75 -15.40
CA VAL A 725 -13.33 14.12 -15.90
C VAL A 725 -13.21 14.25 -17.42
N PHE A 726 -14.19 13.79 -18.19
CA PHE A 726 -14.10 13.82 -19.66
C PHE A 726 -14.25 15.23 -20.24
N GLY A 727 -14.99 16.11 -19.59
CA GLY A 727 -15.13 17.51 -19.98
C GLY A 727 -13.88 18.35 -19.70
N SER A 728 -13.02 17.94 -18.76
CA SER A 728 -11.76 18.64 -18.45
C SER A 728 -10.56 18.16 -19.28
N LEU A 729 -10.64 16.98 -19.89
CA LEU A 729 -9.59 16.44 -20.78
C LEU A 729 -9.27 17.36 -21.98
N PRO A 730 -10.27 17.86 -22.76
CA PRO A 730 -10.01 18.83 -23.83
C PRO A 730 -9.40 20.14 -23.31
N PHE A 731 -9.74 20.54 -22.08
CA PHE A 731 -9.20 21.73 -21.43
C PHE A 731 -7.71 21.57 -21.06
N VAL A 732 -7.31 20.42 -20.51
CA VAL A 732 -5.90 20.09 -20.26
C VAL A 732 -5.11 20.07 -21.56
N LEU A 733 -5.69 19.50 -22.64
CA LEU A 733 -5.06 19.44 -23.95
C LEU A 733 -4.90 20.83 -24.59
N LEU A 734 -5.94 21.68 -24.51
CA LEU A 734 -5.88 23.08 -24.98
C LEU A 734 -4.88 23.91 -24.18
N LEU A 735 -4.83 23.76 -22.85
CA LEU A 735 -3.85 24.43 -22.00
C LEU A 735 -2.42 23.97 -22.29
N ALA A 736 -2.20 22.67 -22.51
CA ALA A 736 -0.90 22.14 -22.90
C ALA A 736 -0.45 22.74 -24.23
N VAL A 737 -1.32 22.78 -25.25
CA VAL A 737 -1.02 23.40 -26.55
C VAL A 737 -0.75 24.91 -26.42
N MET A 738 -1.48 25.61 -25.54
CA MET A 738 -1.28 27.05 -25.33
C MET A 738 -0.03 27.38 -24.50
N ASN A 739 0.38 26.52 -23.56
CA ASN A 739 1.58 26.71 -22.74
C ASN A 739 2.87 26.24 -23.44
N LEU A 740 2.79 25.27 -24.37
CA LEU A 740 3.93 24.85 -25.19
C LEU A 740 4.41 25.96 -26.16
N GLY A 741 3.59 26.99 -26.40
CA GLY A 741 3.96 28.20 -27.14
C GLY A 741 4.78 29.18 -26.30
N GLY A 742 6.01 28.82 -25.93
CA GLY A 742 6.97 29.73 -25.30
C GLY A 742 7.19 31.01 -26.13
N TYR A 743 7.44 32.12 -25.43
CA TYR A 743 7.44 33.53 -25.88
C TYR A 743 8.26 33.90 -27.14
N ASN A 744 8.95 32.97 -27.80
CA ASN A 744 9.96 33.26 -28.84
C ASN A 744 9.71 32.65 -30.23
N SER A 745 8.50 32.18 -30.59
CA SER A 745 8.24 31.83 -32.00
C SER A 745 6.82 32.12 -32.49
N PRO A 746 6.53 33.35 -32.96
CA PRO A 746 5.25 33.65 -33.62
C PRO A 746 5.04 32.87 -34.93
N ALA A 747 6.06 32.18 -35.46
CA ALA A 747 6.02 31.46 -36.74
C ALA A 747 5.44 30.02 -36.66
N LEU A 748 5.45 29.37 -35.48
CA LEU A 748 4.94 27.99 -35.36
C LEU A 748 3.41 27.96 -35.18
N LEU A 749 2.87 28.91 -34.41
CA LEU A 749 1.44 29.00 -34.14
C LEU A 749 0.62 29.41 -35.38
N THR A 750 1.21 30.23 -36.27
CA THR A 750 0.59 30.60 -37.55
C THR A 750 0.52 29.43 -38.53
N ARG A 751 1.51 28.52 -38.54
CA ARG A 751 1.50 27.33 -39.42
C ARG A 751 0.53 26.24 -38.98
N ILE A 752 0.24 26.13 -37.68
CA ILE A 752 -0.68 25.11 -37.14
C ILE A 752 -2.14 25.60 -37.17
N LEU A 753 -2.39 26.90 -36.92
CA LEU A 753 -3.74 27.46 -36.89
C LEU A 753 -4.23 28.03 -38.24
N TYR A 754 -3.31 28.33 -39.17
CA TYR A 754 -3.61 28.66 -40.56
C TYR A 754 -2.87 27.68 -41.50
N PRO A 755 -3.36 26.45 -41.72
CA PRO A 755 -3.08 25.81 -42.99
C PRO A 755 -3.68 26.73 -44.08
N PRO A 756 -3.04 26.92 -45.25
CA PRO A 756 -3.64 27.72 -46.31
C PRO A 756 -5.00 27.09 -46.69
N TRP A 757 -6.08 27.79 -46.36
CA TRP A 757 -7.46 27.39 -46.59
C TRP A 757 -7.81 27.25 -48.08
N GLU A 758 -6.87 27.54 -48.98
CA GLU A 758 -7.03 27.41 -50.43
C GLU A 758 -7.04 25.95 -50.92
N SER A 759 -6.53 24.98 -50.14
CA SER A 759 -6.46 23.58 -50.60
C SER A 759 -7.66 22.70 -50.24
N PHE A 760 -8.45 23.05 -49.21
CA PHE A 760 -9.56 22.21 -48.73
C PHE A 760 -10.92 22.52 -49.39
N PHE A 761 -11.12 23.73 -49.92
CA PHE A 761 -12.38 24.07 -50.61
C PHE A 761 -12.46 23.55 -52.05
N ILE A 762 -11.33 23.17 -52.67
CA ILE A 762 -11.31 22.67 -54.05
C ILE A 762 -11.69 21.18 -54.14
N PHE A 763 -11.54 20.40 -53.06
CA PHE A 763 -11.87 18.96 -53.08
C PHE A 763 -13.35 18.62 -52.80
N CYS A 764 -14.16 19.59 -52.35
CA CYS A 764 -15.60 19.38 -52.11
C CYS A 764 -16.50 19.87 -53.27
N LEU A 765 -15.94 20.44 -54.35
CA LEU A 765 -16.71 20.89 -55.52
C LEU A 765 -16.47 20.08 -56.80
N PHE A 766 -15.58 19.10 -56.80
CA PHE A 766 -15.39 18.16 -57.91
C PHE A 766 -15.60 16.70 -57.49
N LYS A 767 -16.84 16.34 -57.19
CA LYS A 767 -17.27 14.94 -57.32
C LYS A 767 -18.74 14.86 -57.70
N ASN A 768 -19.05 15.38 -58.87
CA ASN A 768 -20.33 15.13 -59.51
C ASN A 768 -20.13 14.93 -61.02
N GLN A 769 -19.63 13.76 -61.41
CA GLN A 769 -19.79 13.22 -62.76
C GLN A 769 -19.39 11.75 -62.83
N LYS A 770 -20.39 10.88 -63.12
CA LYS A 770 -20.37 9.70 -64.04
C LYS A 770 -19.30 8.60 -63.81
N ASP A 771 -19.57 7.29 -63.81
CA ASP A 771 -20.50 6.41 -64.55
C ASP A 771 -20.77 5.14 -63.69
N ILE A 772 -21.96 4.50 -63.67
CA ILE A 772 -22.54 3.57 -64.67
C ILE A 772 -21.57 2.44 -65.12
N ASN A 773 -21.68 1.23 -64.53
CA ASN A 773 -21.95 -0.05 -65.21
C ASN A 773 -21.60 -1.31 -64.37
N THR A 774 -22.58 -2.24 -64.30
CA THR A 774 -22.55 -3.73 -64.27
C THR A 774 -21.43 -4.44 -63.49
N TYR A 775 -21.68 -5.34 -62.52
CA TYR A 775 -22.64 -6.46 -62.47
C TYR A 775 -23.14 -6.69 -61.04
#